data_AF-A0A4Q4QWH0-F1
#
_entry.id   AF-A0A4Q4QWH0-F1
#
_cell.length_a   1.000
_cell.length_b   1.000
_cell.length_c   1.000
_cell.angle_alpha   90.00
_cell.angle_beta   90.00
_cell.angle_gamma   90.00
#
_symmetry.space_group_name_H-M   'P 1'
#
loop_
_entity.id
_entity.type
_entity.pdbx_description
1 polymer ?
#
loop_
_entity_poly.entity_id
_entity_poly.type
_entity_poly.pdbx_seq_one_letter_code
_entity_poly.pdbx_strand_id
1 'polypeptide(L)'
;MAATPTAAESSSEALQQKLQELGYLNPPKISGEDCEYTVNSHVPNRKPFRGHWLEAAEHEETARFVELFSIHDDKLPTEEVLVTVKTKQGDVDLNFSNIIAIAGDFYTNKESSGAYFPISNAEGFEASKDLKSSKGPLARFESAVQSMLCDTDGYLKGVRDLITSEHHALNAATKAGDNTATAYHEHIPYSHDQGHCHIPTDDEYTKMTETGLPIISSMYAWIAYTNIDHFGDYAVMAYCVGHTSALQIARKARDEPTDEAKMKMLRMAYVHEAFAAHFLTDLFSSGHLRAPRRAFHNPNYWSMGISGAIHNAVWDFQCRYMHDDDSATGLLVRNKLGDQWIEYGDKQFMEPQASVNRARCMYCLKESTAEVFRVGYKGDRQIEDWEKNKSWFRAMQLMPQPMTAIEPQDWKNSGWGGYDKHNPAPLWIASHDNVTESQCTVRKDLNDHSNHGARRTQSPGDASHGNTIKAADFVVNGQFPMQISIDGLLSGGFIQIQDLDGSASEGCCINFWAPAEVKFAEKTQSTFTIRNRLIDQDIAPSREVMHWMRSGGRTGIIGFTYAVMADRSWNIEMTRTEYSSELGPNGFSDGTCATFSPKHSWEVSTSWTRQATILSSVPANFMVNLTRFITGHFIAGGEIVAVSQSENQVIVGVLGKSLVQTTLSLPKAPYGFVKSFQGAGTSKLSILLARAGPKEDSEWVNLAKIDFDDAGNANLVTADFDLELEAEQDASVLVGDVMGWGYDQAVAVKPTSDEGTTVAIYGQQSGSPDMVCVGLHQCDTNLDTAIVSPLLTALVPSLSSSPKPTGQDLIQISRRKDKKRHYIAFHTHVASGDQSDPLCNCAVSEVEDPLASRSAEHFFSIKWMPVRVLEQARAVLEVFSWYGVLGVRVFACSHTEDGSIDEWTLHGQFPHLGQTSIGAGLGCYGDWGHGFVTWAEENEWTDANTFKPVEKDDLNLGSWGMVWEDCDRQSVRGWDVESRPLR
;
A
#
# COMPACT_ATOMS: atom_id res chain seq x y z
N MET A 1 -6.17 60.27 4.96
CA MET A 1 -7.23 59.78 4.05
C MET A 1 -7.31 58.29 4.30
N ALA A 2 -8.08 57.89 5.31
CA ALA A 2 -9.50 57.49 5.26
C ALA A 2 -9.57 55.96 5.09
N ALA A 3 -10.31 55.16 5.84
CA ALA A 3 -11.11 55.34 7.05
C ALA A 3 -11.32 53.93 7.67
N THR A 4 -11.61 53.87 8.98
CA THR A 4 -12.14 52.70 9.70
C THR A 4 -13.51 52.27 9.16
N PRO A 5 -13.90 50.98 9.33
CA PRO A 5 -15.08 50.66 10.15
C PRO A 5 -14.87 49.36 10.99
N THR A 6 -14.93 49.40 12.33
CA THR A 6 -16.09 49.20 13.25
C THR A 6 -16.69 47.80 13.31
N ALA A 7 -16.65 47.25 14.52
CA ALA A 7 -17.36 46.06 14.98
C ALA A 7 -18.90 46.22 14.92
N ALA A 8 -19.60 45.10 14.77
CA ALA A 8 -20.99 44.94 15.21
C ALA A 8 -21.19 43.51 15.73
N GLU A 9 -21.34 43.39 17.04
CA GLU A 9 -21.97 42.25 17.71
C GLU A 9 -23.47 42.21 17.38
N SER A 10 -24.04 41.02 17.21
CA SER A 10 -25.35 40.55 17.75
C SER A 10 -25.83 39.32 16.97
N SER A 11 -26.44 38.30 17.53
CA SER A 11 -26.43 37.69 18.86
C SER A 11 -26.99 36.28 18.67
N SER A 12 -26.33 35.26 19.25
CA SER A 12 -26.66 33.84 19.08
C SER A 12 -27.96 33.39 19.75
N GLU A 13 -28.62 34.26 20.52
CA GLU A 13 -29.81 33.93 21.31
C GLU A 13 -31.11 33.95 20.49
N ALA A 14 -31.20 34.77 19.44
CA ALA A 14 -32.41 34.88 18.62
C ALA A 14 -32.66 33.64 17.73
N LEU A 15 -31.59 32.94 17.35
CA LEU A 15 -31.68 31.70 16.56
C LEU A 15 -32.08 30.50 17.44
N GLN A 16 -31.60 30.48 18.69
CA GLN A 16 -31.86 29.41 19.65
C GLN A 16 -33.32 29.38 20.10
N GLN A 17 -33.96 30.55 20.22
CA GLN A 17 -35.38 30.67 20.57
C GLN A 17 -36.32 30.21 19.43
N LYS A 18 -35.90 30.42 18.18
CA LYS A 18 -36.64 30.00 16.98
C LYS A 18 -36.64 28.47 16.77
N LEU A 19 -35.58 27.79 17.22
CA LEU A 19 -35.45 26.33 17.15
C LEU A 19 -36.34 25.59 18.15
N GLN A 20 -36.70 26.21 19.28
CA GLN A 20 -37.65 25.64 20.25
C GLN A 20 -39.12 25.84 19.85
N GLU A 21 -39.48 26.99 19.25
CA GLU A 21 -40.86 27.28 18.81
C GLU A 21 -41.33 26.40 17.64
N LEU A 22 -40.41 25.87 16.84
CA LEU A 22 -40.70 25.04 15.66
C LEU A 22 -40.89 23.55 15.96
N GLY A 23 -40.88 23.12 17.23
CA GLY A 23 -41.26 21.77 17.61
C GLY A 23 -40.27 20.65 17.26
N TYR A 24 -38.99 20.97 17.00
CA TYR A 24 -37.91 20.00 16.70
C TYR A 24 -37.49 19.08 17.86
N LEU A 25 -38.21 19.08 18.98
CA LEU A 25 -37.83 18.39 20.22
C LEU A 25 -38.76 17.24 20.63
N ASN A 26 -39.46 16.59 19.70
CA ASN A 26 -40.06 15.29 20.00
C ASN A 26 -39.99 14.34 18.80
N PRO A 27 -39.27 13.21 18.90
CA PRO A 27 -39.36 12.16 17.88
C PRO A 27 -40.73 11.45 17.96
N PRO A 28 -41.36 11.12 16.82
CA PRO A 28 -42.52 10.25 16.82
C PRO A 28 -42.07 8.81 17.09
N LYS A 29 -42.76 8.15 18.02
CA LYS A 29 -42.74 6.69 18.15
C LYS A 29 -43.57 6.11 17.00
N ILE A 30 -43.13 5.02 16.35
CA ILE A 30 -43.96 3.88 15.92
C ILE A 30 -43.05 2.70 15.52
N SER A 31 -43.52 1.53 15.91
CA SER A 31 -43.08 0.14 15.76
C SER A 31 -43.33 -0.47 14.37
N GLY A 32 -42.56 -1.51 14.02
CA GLY A 32 -42.96 -2.54 13.04
C GLY A 32 -41.78 -3.14 12.29
N GLU A 33 -41.53 -4.43 12.49
CA GLU A 33 -40.60 -5.25 11.72
C GLU A 33 -41.01 -5.33 10.24
N ASP A 34 -40.06 -5.13 9.32
CA ASP A 34 -39.77 -6.01 8.17
C ASP A 34 -38.47 -5.52 7.52
N CYS A 35 -37.50 -6.42 7.37
CA CYS A 35 -36.11 -6.12 6.98
C CYS A 35 -35.96 -5.82 5.48
N GLU A 36 -35.58 -4.58 5.14
CA GLU A 36 -34.91 -4.23 3.89
C GLU A 36 -33.45 -3.86 4.20
N TYR A 37 -32.50 -4.55 3.56
CA TYR A 37 -31.08 -4.23 3.66
C TYR A 37 -30.80 -2.97 2.84
N THR A 38 -30.49 -1.86 3.52
CA THR A 38 -29.92 -0.67 2.89
C THR A 38 -28.39 -0.76 2.98
N VAL A 39 -27.72 -0.82 1.83
CA VAL A 39 -26.27 -0.60 1.75
C VAL A 39 -26.02 0.84 2.17
N ASN A 40 -25.26 1.02 3.26
CA ASN A 40 -25.04 2.32 3.88
C ASN A 40 -24.00 3.11 3.06
N SER A 41 -24.43 3.84 2.03
CA SER A 41 -23.62 4.77 1.22
C SER A 41 -23.31 6.10 1.94
N HIS A 42 -23.26 6.09 3.27
CA HIS A 42 -22.95 7.28 4.07
C HIS A 42 -21.71 7.00 4.91
N VAL A 43 -20.54 7.31 4.36
CA VAL A 43 -19.33 7.54 5.16
C VAL A 43 -19.54 8.86 5.91
N PRO A 44 -19.74 8.85 7.24
CA PRO A 44 -19.99 10.09 7.95
C PRO A 44 -18.69 10.88 8.07
N ASN A 45 -18.74 12.15 7.67
CA ASN A 45 -17.67 13.14 7.85
C ASN A 45 -17.54 13.46 9.36
N ARG A 46 -16.86 12.60 10.13
CA ARG A 46 -16.71 12.73 11.59
C ARG A 46 -15.38 13.38 11.95
N LYS A 47 -15.40 14.18 13.02
CA LYS A 47 -14.18 14.72 13.61
C LYS A 47 -13.40 13.58 14.27
N PRO A 48 -12.09 13.46 14.04
CA PRO A 48 -11.27 12.45 14.67
C PRO A 48 -11.22 12.65 16.19
N PHE A 49 -11.25 11.52 16.90
CA PHE A 49 -11.24 11.43 18.35
C PHE A 49 -9.84 11.70 18.93
N ARG A 50 -9.76 12.16 20.19
CA ARG A 50 -8.54 12.61 20.87
C ARG A 50 -8.03 11.67 21.98
N GLY A 51 -8.56 10.45 22.10
CA GLY A 51 -8.14 9.48 23.11
C GLY A 51 -7.15 8.44 22.57
N HIS A 52 -6.44 7.79 23.48
CA HIS A 52 -5.52 6.69 23.20
C HIS A 52 -6.19 5.35 23.53
N TRP A 53 -5.74 4.29 22.86
CA TRP A 53 -6.32 2.95 22.91
C TRP A 53 -5.20 1.95 23.16
N LEU A 54 -5.53 0.83 23.81
CA LEU A 54 -4.63 -0.31 23.97
C LEU A 54 -4.95 -1.34 22.88
N GLU A 55 -3.96 -2.10 22.44
CA GLU A 55 -4.07 -3.11 21.37
C GLU A 55 -4.09 -4.55 21.92
N ALA A 56 -4.60 -4.73 23.15
CA ALA A 56 -4.56 -6.00 23.88
C ALA A 56 -5.34 -7.13 23.18
N ALA A 57 -6.41 -6.81 22.46
CA ALA A 57 -7.18 -7.79 21.71
C ALA A 57 -6.39 -8.41 20.53
N GLU A 58 -5.43 -7.69 19.96
CA GLU A 58 -4.57 -8.19 18.88
C GLU A 58 -3.62 -9.26 19.41
N HIS A 59 -3.01 -9.03 20.58
CA HIS A 59 -2.19 -10.04 21.27
C HIS A 59 -2.98 -11.32 21.57
N GLU A 60 -4.20 -11.23 22.11
CA GLU A 60 -5.01 -12.43 22.38
C GLU A 60 -5.27 -13.26 21.11
N GLU A 61 -5.54 -12.60 19.98
CA GLU A 61 -5.82 -13.29 18.72
C GLU A 61 -4.57 -13.98 18.15
N THR A 62 -3.35 -13.41 18.32
CA THR A 62 -2.11 -14.08 17.86
C THR A 62 -1.96 -15.49 18.41
N ALA A 63 -2.44 -15.73 19.64
CA ALA A 63 -2.33 -17.00 20.34
C ALA A 63 -3.35 -18.07 19.88
N ARG A 64 -4.30 -17.73 19.01
CA ARG A 64 -5.38 -18.64 18.56
C ARG A 64 -4.89 -19.95 17.92
N PHE A 65 -3.68 -19.96 17.35
CA PHE A 65 -3.07 -21.14 16.71
C PHE A 65 -1.87 -21.72 17.45
N VAL A 66 -1.63 -21.26 18.68
CA VAL A 66 -0.62 -21.87 19.55
C VAL A 66 -1.01 -23.31 19.84
N GLU A 67 -0.02 -24.19 19.81
CA GLU A 67 -0.20 -25.61 20.12
C GLU A 67 0.64 -25.95 21.35
N LEU A 68 -0.06 -26.17 22.47
CA LEU A 68 0.54 -26.64 23.70
C LEU A 68 0.37 -28.15 23.81
N PHE A 69 1.29 -28.81 24.52
CA PHE A 69 1.33 -30.27 24.63
C PHE A 69 1.36 -30.69 26.10
N SER A 70 0.69 -31.80 26.39
CA SER A 70 0.75 -32.47 27.67
C SER A 70 2.07 -33.22 27.83
N ILE A 71 2.36 -33.67 29.05
CA ILE A 71 3.51 -34.54 29.32
C ILE A 71 3.50 -35.86 28.51
N HIS A 72 2.32 -36.26 28.01
CA HIS A 72 2.10 -37.46 27.20
C HIS A 72 2.07 -37.19 25.69
N ASP A 73 2.52 -36.00 25.25
CA ASP A 73 2.52 -35.57 23.84
C ASP A 73 1.11 -35.32 23.26
N ASP A 74 0.07 -35.26 24.09
CA ASP A 74 -1.28 -34.91 23.65
C ASP A 74 -1.40 -33.39 23.47
N LYS A 75 -2.01 -32.94 22.37
CA LYS A 75 -2.32 -31.52 22.18
C LYS A 75 -3.35 -31.06 23.23
N LEU A 76 -3.02 -30.00 23.96
CA LEU A 76 -3.93 -29.37 24.91
C LEU A 76 -4.96 -28.49 24.17
N PRO A 77 -6.15 -28.27 24.76
CA PRO A 77 -7.10 -27.28 24.25
C PRO A 77 -6.48 -25.89 24.19
N THR A 78 -6.85 -25.06 23.20
CA THR A 78 -6.39 -23.67 23.10
C THR A 78 -6.78 -22.85 24.34
N GLU A 79 -7.95 -23.14 24.92
CA GLU A 79 -8.48 -22.50 26.12
C GLU A 79 -7.99 -23.15 27.43
N GLU A 80 -6.92 -23.96 27.37
CA GLU A 80 -6.35 -24.60 28.57
C GLU A 80 -5.97 -23.55 29.61
N VAL A 81 -6.57 -23.66 30.80
CA VAL A 81 -6.20 -22.84 31.95
C VAL A 81 -4.79 -23.24 32.41
N LEU A 82 -3.84 -22.32 32.25
CA LEU A 82 -2.45 -22.55 32.66
C LEU A 82 -2.26 -22.26 34.14
N VAL A 83 -2.96 -21.23 34.66
CA VAL A 83 -2.88 -20.81 36.06
C VAL A 83 -4.15 -20.09 36.51
N THR A 84 -4.53 -20.30 37.78
CA THR A 84 -5.56 -19.51 38.47
C THR A 84 -4.89 -18.55 39.45
N VAL A 85 -5.03 -17.25 39.20
CA VAL A 85 -4.48 -16.19 40.05
C VAL A 85 -5.50 -15.78 41.11
N LYS A 86 -5.06 -15.72 42.37
CA LYS A 86 -5.89 -15.25 43.49
C LYS A 86 -5.79 -13.73 43.59
N THR A 87 -6.84 -13.01 43.20
CA THR A 87 -6.89 -11.53 43.31
C THR A 87 -7.74 -11.09 44.50
N LYS A 88 -7.65 -9.81 44.88
CA LYS A 88 -8.56 -9.21 45.87
C LYS A 88 -10.01 -9.14 45.40
N GLN A 89 -10.24 -9.23 44.09
CA GLN A 89 -11.54 -9.06 43.43
C GLN A 89 -12.15 -10.40 42.98
N GLY A 90 -11.49 -11.53 43.27
CA GLY A 90 -11.89 -12.90 42.92
C GLY A 90 -10.78 -13.69 42.23
N ASP A 91 -11.00 -14.98 42.04
CA ASP A 91 -10.08 -15.81 41.26
C ASP A 91 -10.17 -15.45 39.78
N VAL A 92 -9.02 -15.43 39.09
CA VAL A 92 -8.92 -15.18 37.64
C VAL A 92 -8.16 -16.35 37.02
N ASP A 93 -8.83 -17.08 36.13
CA ASP A 93 -8.19 -18.11 35.32
C ASP A 93 -7.50 -17.45 34.12
N LEU A 94 -6.26 -17.84 33.86
CA LEU A 94 -5.46 -17.33 32.76
C LEU A 94 -5.03 -18.48 31.85
N ASN A 95 -5.39 -18.37 30.56
CA ASN A 95 -4.86 -19.19 29.48
C ASN A 95 -3.64 -18.49 28.82
N PHE A 96 -3.07 -19.10 27.78
CA PHE A 96 -1.93 -18.52 27.06
C PHE A 96 -2.26 -17.14 26.45
N SER A 97 -3.41 -17.02 25.78
CA SER A 97 -3.88 -15.78 25.14
C SER A 97 -4.08 -14.63 26.14
N ASN A 98 -4.62 -14.92 27.33
CA ASN A 98 -4.83 -13.87 28.33
C ASN A 98 -3.49 -13.36 28.89
N ILE A 99 -2.50 -14.25 29.04
CA ILE A 99 -1.19 -13.88 29.59
C ILE A 99 -0.43 -12.99 28.59
N ILE A 100 -0.44 -13.32 27.30
CA ILE A 100 0.25 -12.51 26.28
C ILE A 100 -0.32 -11.08 26.20
N ALA A 101 -1.63 -10.91 26.39
CA ALA A 101 -2.27 -9.58 26.33
C ALA A 101 -2.08 -8.70 27.57
N ILE A 102 -1.65 -9.27 28.70
CA ILE A 102 -1.42 -8.51 29.95
C ILE A 102 0.06 -8.33 30.32
N ALA A 103 0.93 -9.18 29.78
CA ALA A 103 2.37 -9.10 29.96
C ALA A 103 2.92 -7.82 29.30
N GLY A 104 4.03 -7.27 29.81
CA GLY A 104 4.70 -6.09 29.24
C GLY A 104 3.98 -4.78 29.55
N ASP A 105 2.78 -4.62 29.01
CA ASP A 105 1.97 -3.40 29.09
C ASP A 105 1.47 -3.10 30.51
N PHE A 106 0.93 -4.12 31.18
CA PHE A 106 0.36 -3.98 32.52
C PHE A 106 1.28 -4.56 33.57
N TYR A 107 1.84 -5.75 33.30
CA TYR A 107 2.76 -6.41 34.20
C TYR A 107 4.19 -6.35 33.67
N THR A 108 5.04 -5.66 34.42
CA THR A 108 6.49 -5.57 34.18
C THR A 108 7.28 -5.75 35.49
N ASN A 109 8.60 -5.68 35.42
CA ASN A 109 9.45 -5.83 36.60
C ASN A 109 9.35 -4.62 37.55
N LYS A 110 8.85 -4.91 38.76
CA LYS A 110 8.72 -3.98 39.86
C LYS A 110 9.44 -4.53 41.08
N GLU A 111 10.46 -3.83 41.55
CA GLU A 111 11.23 -4.26 42.73
C GLU A 111 10.69 -3.67 44.03
N SER A 112 10.02 -2.52 43.97
CA SER A 112 9.29 -1.90 45.09
C SER A 112 8.31 -0.84 44.60
N SER A 113 7.55 -0.21 45.52
CA SER A 113 6.60 0.86 45.18
C SER A 113 7.31 2.03 44.50
N GLY A 114 7.03 2.22 43.20
CA GLY A 114 7.66 3.27 42.39
C GLY A 114 9.07 2.93 41.88
N ALA A 115 9.54 1.68 42.01
CA ALA A 115 10.84 1.23 41.50
C ALA A 115 10.64 0.21 40.38
N TYR A 116 10.51 0.73 39.16
CA TYR A 116 10.37 -0.04 37.94
C TYR A 116 11.69 -0.06 37.19
N PHE A 117 12.04 -1.23 36.67
CA PHE A 117 13.26 -1.41 35.89
C PHE A 117 12.97 -2.32 34.69
N PRO A 118 13.42 -1.94 33.48
CA PRO A 118 13.24 -2.79 32.31
C PRO A 118 13.99 -4.12 32.47
N ILE A 119 13.42 -5.16 31.86
CA ILE A 119 14.00 -6.49 31.75
C ILE A 119 15.33 -6.42 30.99
N SER A 120 15.39 -5.59 29.94
CA SER A 120 16.55 -5.43 29.08
C SER A 120 17.76 -4.71 29.70
N ASN A 121 17.67 -4.27 30.95
CA ASN A 121 18.67 -3.41 31.60
C ASN A 121 18.94 -2.08 30.87
N ALA A 122 18.00 -1.58 30.07
CA ALA A 122 18.14 -0.27 29.44
C ALA A 122 18.32 0.85 30.48
N GLU A 123 19.52 1.42 30.56
CA GLU A 123 19.85 2.51 31.47
C GLU A 123 19.04 3.78 31.15
N GLY A 124 18.59 4.50 32.19
CA GLY A 124 17.87 5.76 32.05
C GLY A 124 16.35 5.63 32.00
N PHE A 125 15.83 4.41 31.78
CA PHE A 125 14.41 4.06 31.81
C PHE A 125 13.91 3.68 33.20
N GLU A 126 14.74 3.87 34.23
CA GLU A 126 14.31 3.64 35.61
C GLU A 126 13.34 4.75 36.08
N ALA A 127 12.38 4.36 36.91
CA ALA A 127 11.43 5.29 37.53
C ALA A 127 12.08 6.43 38.34
N SER A 128 13.35 6.27 38.76
CA SER A 128 14.15 7.30 39.40
C SER A 128 15.64 7.08 39.11
N LYS A 129 16.36 8.15 38.75
CA LYS A 129 17.81 8.14 38.49
C LYS A 129 18.66 7.69 39.68
N ASP A 130 18.12 7.78 40.89
CA ASP A 130 18.84 7.42 42.13
C ASP A 130 18.64 5.94 42.49
N LEU A 131 17.76 5.22 41.79
CA LEU A 131 17.50 3.80 42.01
C LEU A 131 18.29 2.96 41.00
N LYS A 132 19.00 1.95 41.49
CA LYS A 132 19.64 0.92 40.65
C LYS A 132 19.10 -0.44 41.04
N SER A 133 18.71 -1.24 40.05
CA SER A 133 18.33 -2.62 40.29
C SER A 133 19.57 -3.46 40.61
N SER A 134 19.40 -4.38 41.57
CA SER A 134 20.42 -5.38 41.92
C SER A 134 20.28 -6.68 41.11
N LYS A 135 19.23 -6.80 40.31
CA LYS A 135 18.87 -8.01 39.56
C LYS A 135 19.38 -7.94 38.13
N GLY A 136 19.85 -9.09 37.62
CA GLY A 136 20.10 -9.28 36.18
C GLY A 136 18.80 -9.54 35.40
N PRO A 137 18.85 -9.57 34.05
CA PRO A 137 17.66 -9.64 33.18
C PRO A 137 16.70 -10.78 33.49
N LEU A 138 17.23 -11.99 33.66
CA LEU A 138 16.42 -13.18 33.98
C LEU A 138 15.63 -13.01 35.28
N ALA A 139 16.27 -12.51 36.33
CA ALA A 139 15.62 -12.28 37.62
C ALA A 139 14.58 -11.14 37.56
N ARG A 140 14.75 -10.16 36.66
CA ARG A 140 13.74 -9.11 36.40
C ARG A 140 12.54 -9.69 35.67
N PHE A 141 12.77 -10.46 34.61
CA PHE A 141 11.69 -11.16 33.89
C PHE A 141 10.88 -12.05 34.84
N GLU A 142 11.54 -12.89 35.63
CA GLU A 142 10.86 -13.75 36.60
C GLU A 142 10.09 -12.92 37.64
N SER A 143 10.61 -11.77 38.06
CA SER A 143 9.91 -10.85 38.95
C SER A 143 8.65 -10.25 38.31
N ALA A 144 8.67 -9.96 37.01
CA ALA A 144 7.51 -9.48 36.27
C ALA A 144 6.41 -10.55 36.21
N VAL A 145 6.77 -11.79 35.88
CA VAL A 145 5.85 -12.94 35.90
C VAL A 145 5.27 -13.14 37.30
N GLN A 146 6.09 -13.08 38.34
CA GLN A 146 5.61 -13.19 39.72
C GLN A 146 4.68 -12.05 40.13
N SER A 147 4.86 -10.83 39.60
CA SER A 147 3.95 -9.71 39.85
C SER A 147 2.53 -10.03 39.37
N MET A 148 2.42 -10.58 38.16
CA MET A 148 1.16 -11.04 37.58
C MET A 148 0.56 -12.20 38.38
N LEU A 149 1.36 -13.24 38.67
CA LEU A 149 0.91 -14.44 39.39
C LEU A 149 0.41 -14.15 40.82
N CYS A 150 0.90 -13.08 41.44
CA CYS A 150 0.48 -12.65 42.77
C CYS A 150 -0.50 -11.48 42.73
N ASP A 151 -0.87 -10.97 41.55
CA ASP A 151 -1.62 -9.73 41.34
C ASP A 151 -1.14 -8.61 42.28
N THR A 152 0.18 -8.35 42.29
CA THR A 152 0.76 -7.45 43.31
C THR A 152 0.27 -6.02 43.17
N ASP A 153 -0.12 -5.63 41.95
CA ASP A 153 -0.68 -4.32 41.63
C ASP A 153 -2.21 -4.25 41.87
N GLY A 154 -2.92 -5.38 41.92
CA GLY A 154 -4.29 -5.47 42.44
C GLY A 154 -5.41 -5.12 41.44
N TYR A 155 -5.09 -5.05 40.14
CA TYR A 155 -6.02 -4.68 39.07
C TYR A 155 -6.22 -5.78 38.01
N LEU A 156 -5.66 -6.99 38.18
CA LEU A 156 -5.69 -8.05 37.15
C LEU A 156 -7.09 -8.31 36.60
N LYS A 157 -8.06 -8.50 37.49
CA LYS A 157 -9.44 -8.80 37.09
C LYS A 157 -10.07 -7.66 36.30
N GLY A 158 -9.88 -6.43 36.77
CA GLY A 158 -10.38 -5.23 36.11
C GLY A 158 -9.80 -5.05 34.70
N VAL A 159 -8.49 -5.21 34.55
CA VAL A 159 -7.83 -5.18 33.23
C VAL A 159 -8.37 -6.27 32.32
N ARG A 160 -8.55 -7.51 32.84
CA ARG A 160 -9.10 -8.60 32.03
C ARG A 160 -10.54 -8.33 31.57
N ASP A 161 -11.37 -7.71 32.40
CA ASP A 161 -12.73 -7.35 32.01
C ASP A 161 -12.72 -6.32 30.85
N LEU A 162 -11.82 -5.32 30.90
CA LEU A 162 -11.63 -4.32 29.85
C LEU A 162 -11.17 -4.95 28.53
N ILE A 163 -10.16 -5.82 28.56
CA ILE A 163 -9.66 -6.51 27.34
C ILE A 163 -10.78 -7.33 26.68
N THR A 164 -11.63 -8.02 27.44
CA THR A 164 -12.78 -8.71 26.82
C THR A 164 -13.83 -7.76 26.25
N SER A 165 -14.04 -6.59 26.87
CA SER A 165 -14.91 -5.57 26.28
C SER A 165 -14.38 -5.11 24.93
N GLU A 166 -13.08 -4.86 24.83
CA GLU A 166 -12.39 -4.53 23.58
C GLU A 166 -12.60 -5.64 22.53
N HIS A 167 -12.33 -6.90 22.89
CA HIS A 167 -12.51 -8.04 21.98
C HIS A 167 -13.96 -8.19 21.50
N HIS A 168 -14.94 -7.98 22.37
CA HIS A 168 -16.36 -7.98 21.99
C HIS A 168 -16.69 -6.85 21.02
N ALA A 169 -16.13 -5.67 21.24
CA ALA A 169 -16.33 -4.51 20.38
C ALA A 169 -15.77 -4.75 18.97
N LEU A 170 -14.52 -5.23 18.86
CA LEU A 170 -13.91 -5.53 17.56
C LEU A 170 -14.67 -6.61 16.80
N ASN A 171 -15.08 -7.69 17.50
CA ASN A 171 -15.90 -8.73 16.88
C ASN A 171 -17.26 -8.21 16.40
N ALA A 172 -17.86 -7.26 17.12
CA ALA A 172 -19.11 -6.62 16.70
C ALA A 172 -18.90 -5.75 15.46
N ALA A 173 -17.83 -4.95 15.42
CA ALA A 173 -17.44 -4.14 14.26
C ALA A 173 -17.22 -5.02 13.02
N THR A 174 -16.42 -6.08 13.14
CA THR A 174 -16.20 -7.03 12.03
C THR A 174 -17.50 -7.67 11.54
N LYS A 175 -18.40 -8.05 12.45
CA LYS A 175 -19.72 -8.62 12.08
C LYS A 175 -20.63 -7.61 11.38
N ALA A 176 -20.47 -6.32 11.67
CA ALA A 176 -21.20 -5.24 11.02
C ALA A 176 -20.61 -4.86 9.65
N GLY A 177 -19.46 -5.43 9.27
CA GLY A 177 -18.75 -5.09 8.05
C GLY A 177 -17.85 -3.85 8.18
N ASP A 178 -17.69 -3.31 9.40
CA ASP A 178 -16.73 -2.25 9.67
C ASP A 178 -15.31 -2.84 9.73
N ASN A 179 -14.33 -2.02 9.37
CA ASN A 179 -12.94 -2.35 9.60
C ASN A 179 -12.54 -2.01 11.04
N THR A 180 -11.65 -2.83 11.61
CA THR A 180 -11.21 -2.74 13.01
C THR A 180 -10.38 -1.49 13.29
N ALA A 181 -9.60 -1.01 12.31
CA ALA A 181 -8.86 0.24 12.41
C ALA A 181 -9.81 1.43 12.63
N THR A 182 -10.90 1.51 11.87
CA THR A 182 -11.97 2.49 12.00
C THR A 182 -12.69 2.33 13.33
N ALA A 183 -12.92 1.10 13.80
CA ALA A 183 -13.48 0.87 15.14
C ALA A 183 -12.58 1.47 16.23
N TYR A 184 -11.26 1.27 16.15
CA TYR A 184 -10.28 1.90 17.03
C TYR A 184 -10.27 3.43 16.90
N HIS A 185 -10.50 4.02 15.72
CA HIS A 185 -10.23 5.45 15.48
C HIS A 185 -11.43 6.40 15.42
N GLU A 186 -12.59 5.96 14.92
CA GLU A 186 -13.69 6.86 14.56
C GLU A 186 -14.86 6.85 15.56
N HIS A 187 -14.71 6.14 16.68
CA HIS A 187 -15.67 6.07 17.78
C HIS A 187 -17.10 5.92 17.26
N ILE A 188 -17.37 4.83 16.53
CA ILE A 188 -18.70 4.57 15.97
C ILE A 188 -19.70 4.51 17.13
N PRO A 189 -20.57 5.54 17.34
CA PRO A 189 -21.63 5.40 18.29
C PRO A 189 -22.65 4.49 17.62
N TYR A 190 -22.60 3.21 17.95
CA TYR A 190 -23.72 2.29 17.77
C TYR A 190 -24.82 2.72 18.75
N SER A 191 -25.41 3.88 18.49
CA SER A 191 -26.47 4.46 19.28
C SER A 191 -27.70 4.56 18.41
N HIS A 192 -28.35 3.43 18.18
CA HIS A 192 -29.81 3.28 18.24
C HIS A 192 -30.12 1.77 18.29
N ASP A 193 -30.60 1.35 19.46
CA ASP A 193 -31.03 0.00 19.85
C ASP A 193 -29.99 -1.07 20.24
N GLN A 194 -29.98 -1.36 21.54
CA GLN A 194 -29.44 -2.54 22.25
C GLN A 194 -27.93 -2.79 22.12
N GLY A 195 -27.17 -2.10 22.98
CA GLY A 195 -25.73 -1.96 22.87
C GLY A 195 -24.91 -3.22 23.10
N HIS A 196 -23.79 -3.34 22.38
CA HIS A 196 -22.75 -4.35 22.64
C HIS A 196 -21.33 -3.98 22.11
N CYS A 197 -21.01 -2.72 21.82
CA CYS A 197 -19.70 -2.35 21.25
C CYS A 197 -19.05 -1.19 22.01
N HIS A 198 -18.11 -1.49 22.92
CA HIS A 198 -17.36 -0.50 23.72
C HIS A 198 -15.87 -0.87 23.74
N ILE A 199 -15.07 -0.13 22.97
CA ILE A 199 -13.61 -0.14 23.13
C ILE A 199 -13.29 0.71 24.37
N PRO A 200 -12.58 0.17 25.37
CA PRO A 200 -12.30 0.91 26.60
C PRO A 200 -11.40 2.13 26.35
N THR A 201 -11.75 3.26 26.95
CA THR A 201 -11.00 4.51 26.84
C THR A 201 -9.80 4.56 27.79
N ASP A 202 -8.82 5.42 27.51
CA ASP A 202 -7.74 5.76 28.45
C ASP A 202 -8.22 6.11 29.85
N ASP A 203 -9.35 6.81 29.95
CA ASP A 203 -9.93 7.21 31.24
C ASP A 203 -10.43 5.99 32.02
N GLU A 204 -11.01 5.02 31.33
CA GLU A 204 -11.47 3.76 31.94
C GLU A 204 -10.28 2.89 32.34
N TYR A 205 -9.26 2.80 31.49
CA TYR A 205 -8.00 2.15 31.84
C TYR A 205 -7.31 2.82 33.04
N THR A 206 -7.21 4.15 33.04
CA THR A 206 -6.60 4.93 34.13
C THR A 206 -7.36 4.71 35.43
N LYS A 207 -8.69 4.83 35.42
CA LYS A 207 -9.53 4.56 36.61
C LYS A 207 -9.35 3.13 37.11
N MET A 208 -9.16 2.17 36.21
CA MET A 208 -9.10 0.75 36.61
C MET A 208 -7.81 0.39 37.36
N THR A 209 -6.74 1.13 37.09
CA THR A 209 -5.39 0.86 37.59
C THR A 209 -4.91 1.90 38.59
N GLU A 210 -5.79 2.83 39.00
CA GLU A 210 -5.53 3.84 40.03
C GLU A 210 -5.22 3.18 41.37
N THR A 211 -3.93 2.90 41.62
CA THR A 211 -3.43 2.34 42.88
C THR A 211 -2.72 3.42 43.70
N GLY A 212 -3.42 4.48 44.09
CA GLY A 212 -2.98 5.42 45.12
C GLY A 212 -1.71 6.26 44.83
N LEU A 213 -1.23 6.31 43.58
CA LEU A 213 -0.20 7.25 43.12
C LEU A 213 -0.87 8.53 42.57
N PRO A 214 -0.19 9.70 42.55
CA PRO A 214 -0.80 10.95 42.09
C PRO A 214 -1.21 10.85 40.62
N ILE A 215 -2.28 11.55 40.24
CA ILE A 215 -2.81 11.76 38.86
C ILE A 215 -1.71 12.06 37.81
N ILE A 216 -0.54 12.53 38.25
CA ILE A 216 0.68 12.79 37.45
C ILE A 216 1.28 11.49 36.83
N SER A 217 0.90 10.33 37.34
CA SER A 217 1.26 8.99 36.86
C SER A 217 0.26 8.41 35.85
N SER A 218 -0.47 9.24 35.09
CA SER A 218 -1.45 8.77 34.10
C SER A 218 -0.86 7.64 33.25
N MET A 219 -1.55 6.50 33.24
CA MET A 219 -0.97 5.22 32.88
C MET A 219 -0.30 5.20 31.51
N TYR A 220 -0.89 5.84 30.51
CA TYR A 220 -0.29 5.80 29.17
C TYR A 220 1.05 6.54 29.12
N ALA A 221 1.16 7.69 29.80
CA ALA A 221 2.44 8.40 29.92
C ALA A 221 3.45 7.56 30.71
N TRP A 222 2.98 6.81 31.70
CA TRP A 222 3.79 5.88 32.49
C TRP A 222 4.28 4.65 31.69
N ILE A 223 3.39 4.03 30.92
CA ILE A 223 3.70 2.92 30.01
C ILE A 223 4.70 3.42 28.98
N ALA A 224 4.41 4.54 28.31
CA ALA A 224 5.38 5.19 27.44
C ALA A 224 6.73 5.35 28.17
N TYR A 225 6.79 5.96 29.35
CA TYR A 225 8.07 6.14 30.07
C TYR A 225 8.90 4.86 30.26
N THR A 226 8.26 3.70 30.50
CA THR A 226 8.94 2.47 30.93
C THR A 226 9.01 1.37 29.88
N ASN A 227 8.29 1.48 28.76
CA ASN A 227 8.07 0.41 27.78
C ASN A 227 9.22 0.18 26.78
N ILE A 228 10.47 0.48 27.15
CA ILE A 228 11.61 0.25 26.23
C ILE A 228 11.75 -1.21 25.81
N ASP A 229 11.31 -2.15 26.66
CA ASP A 229 11.31 -3.59 26.38
C ASP A 229 10.37 -4.02 25.24
N HIS A 230 9.56 -3.12 24.68
CA HIS A 230 8.70 -3.40 23.52
C HIS A 230 9.39 -3.08 22.18
N PHE A 231 10.51 -2.33 22.21
CA PHE A 231 11.10 -1.78 21.00
C PHE A 231 12.41 -2.48 20.60
N GLY A 232 12.50 -2.83 19.31
CA GLY A 232 13.71 -3.31 18.66
C GLY A 232 14.52 -4.32 19.47
N ASP A 233 15.79 -4.04 19.72
CA ASP A 233 16.70 -4.97 20.39
C ASP A 233 16.36 -5.25 21.85
N TYR A 234 15.66 -4.33 22.51
CA TYR A 234 15.23 -4.52 23.89
C TYR A 234 14.08 -5.54 23.96
N ALA A 235 13.16 -5.54 22.99
CA ALA A 235 12.15 -6.59 22.83
C ALA A 235 12.77 -7.94 22.48
N VAL A 236 13.76 -7.96 21.58
CA VAL A 236 14.51 -9.20 21.30
C VAL A 236 15.12 -9.77 22.58
N MET A 237 15.73 -8.92 23.40
CA MET A 237 16.33 -9.32 24.66
C MET A 237 15.27 -9.81 25.66
N ALA A 238 14.18 -9.07 25.87
CA ALA A 238 13.10 -9.44 26.78
C ALA A 238 12.48 -10.80 26.41
N TYR A 239 12.19 -11.01 25.12
CA TYR A 239 11.75 -12.30 24.59
C TYR A 239 12.79 -13.40 24.84
N CYS A 240 14.05 -13.20 24.45
CA CYS A 240 15.08 -14.25 24.59
C CYS A 240 15.31 -14.67 26.05
N VAL A 241 15.26 -13.70 26.97
CA VAL A 241 15.36 -13.93 28.41
C VAL A 241 14.17 -14.75 28.89
N GLY A 242 12.95 -14.35 28.51
CA GLY A 242 11.72 -15.04 28.90
C GLY A 242 11.62 -16.46 28.32
N HIS A 243 11.93 -16.63 27.04
CA HIS A 243 11.96 -17.94 26.38
C HIS A 243 13.01 -18.87 27.00
N THR A 244 14.18 -18.33 27.38
CA THR A 244 15.18 -19.10 28.15
C THR A 244 14.62 -19.55 29.49
N SER A 245 13.91 -18.68 30.22
CA SER A 245 13.25 -19.03 31.48
C SER A 245 12.23 -20.17 31.27
N ALA A 246 11.39 -20.07 30.23
CA ALA A 246 10.42 -21.10 29.87
C ALA A 246 11.08 -22.45 29.58
N LEU A 247 12.14 -22.48 28.76
CA LEU A 247 12.91 -23.68 28.46
C LEU A 247 13.52 -24.32 29.72
N GLN A 248 14.09 -23.51 30.61
CA GLN A 248 14.68 -23.99 31.86
C GLN A 248 13.62 -24.59 32.80
N ILE A 249 12.44 -23.97 32.88
CA ILE A 249 11.32 -24.50 33.68
C ILE A 249 10.79 -25.79 33.06
N ALA A 250 10.64 -25.85 31.74
CA ALA A 250 10.23 -27.08 31.03
C ALA A 250 11.23 -28.22 31.25
N ARG A 251 12.55 -27.92 31.28
CA ARG A 251 13.57 -28.93 31.59
C ARG A 251 13.45 -29.45 33.01
N LYS A 252 13.24 -28.57 33.99
CA LYS A 252 12.99 -28.99 35.38
C LYS A 252 11.69 -29.78 35.51
N ALA A 253 10.65 -29.40 34.76
CA ALA A 253 9.37 -30.12 34.73
C ALA A 253 9.54 -31.58 34.29
N ARG A 254 10.49 -31.89 33.40
CA ARG A 254 10.81 -33.28 33.01
C ARG A 254 11.32 -34.11 34.19
N ASP A 255 12.09 -33.48 35.07
CA ASP A 255 12.82 -34.13 36.16
C ASP A 255 11.96 -34.27 37.44
N GLU A 256 10.73 -33.75 37.45
CA GLU A 256 9.78 -33.90 38.56
C GLU A 256 9.31 -35.36 38.75
N PRO A 257 9.06 -35.81 40.00
CA PRO A 257 8.88 -37.23 40.31
C PRO A 257 7.48 -37.77 39.99
N THR A 258 6.46 -36.90 39.90
CA THR A 258 5.07 -37.31 39.61
C THR A 258 4.53 -36.59 38.39
N ASP A 259 3.64 -37.25 37.65
CA ASP A 259 3.05 -36.69 36.43
C ASP A 259 2.26 -35.41 36.71
N GLU A 260 1.62 -35.29 37.88
CA GLU A 260 0.96 -34.05 38.31
C GLU A 260 1.95 -32.91 38.51
N ALA A 261 3.11 -33.18 39.14
CA ALA A 261 4.16 -32.19 39.35
C ALA A 261 4.81 -31.77 38.02
N LYS A 262 5.09 -32.73 37.14
CA LYS A 262 5.58 -32.47 35.77
C LYS A 262 4.61 -31.57 35.01
N MET A 263 3.32 -31.91 35.01
CA MET A 263 2.30 -31.15 34.27
C MET A 263 2.12 -29.74 34.85
N LYS A 264 2.09 -29.60 36.17
CA LYS A 264 2.02 -28.29 36.84
C LYS A 264 3.20 -27.39 36.44
N MET A 265 4.41 -27.95 36.43
CA MET A 265 5.61 -27.20 36.09
C MET A 265 5.71 -26.92 34.59
N LEU A 266 5.23 -27.83 33.74
CA LEU A 266 5.13 -27.59 32.29
C LEU A 266 4.12 -26.47 31.97
N ARG A 267 2.96 -26.42 32.66
CA ARG A 267 2.04 -25.27 32.57
C ARG A 267 2.73 -23.96 32.98
N MET A 268 3.55 -23.98 34.03
CA MET A 268 4.34 -22.80 34.43
C MET A 268 5.36 -22.40 33.36
N ALA A 269 5.98 -23.36 32.65
CA ALA A 269 6.83 -23.04 31.52
C ALA A 269 6.04 -22.34 30.40
N TYR A 270 4.80 -22.79 30.12
CA TYR A 270 3.91 -22.11 29.18
C TYR A 270 3.46 -20.73 29.65
N VAL A 271 3.30 -20.48 30.95
CA VAL A 271 3.07 -19.13 31.51
C VAL A 271 4.24 -18.20 31.19
N HIS A 272 5.48 -18.66 31.44
CA HIS A 272 6.67 -17.87 31.13
C HIS A 272 6.82 -17.62 29.63
N GLU A 273 6.50 -18.61 28.79
CA GLU A 273 6.49 -18.45 27.34
C GLU A 273 5.43 -17.45 26.86
N ALA A 274 4.21 -17.53 27.39
CA ALA A 274 3.15 -16.58 27.05
C ALA A 274 3.52 -15.14 27.43
N PHE A 275 4.18 -14.97 28.57
CA PHE A 275 4.67 -13.67 29.02
C PHE A 275 5.80 -13.15 28.11
N ALA A 276 6.72 -14.03 27.71
CA ALA A 276 7.80 -13.68 26.77
C ALA A 276 7.26 -13.38 25.36
N ALA A 277 6.20 -14.07 24.97
CA ALA A 277 5.58 -13.97 23.66
C ALA A 277 5.00 -12.58 23.38
N HIS A 278 4.64 -11.81 24.41
CA HIS A 278 4.20 -10.42 24.26
C HIS A 278 5.24 -9.60 23.49
N PHE A 279 6.48 -9.59 23.99
CA PHE A 279 7.60 -8.92 23.33
C PHE A 279 7.96 -9.54 21.97
N LEU A 280 7.67 -10.83 21.77
CA LEU A 280 7.81 -11.45 20.44
C LEU A 280 6.78 -10.92 19.46
N THR A 281 5.53 -10.71 19.89
CA THR A 281 4.46 -10.20 19.03
C THR A 281 4.62 -8.71 18.75
N ASP A 282 5.17 -7.92 19.68
CA ASP A 282 5.56 -6.52 19.42
C ASP A 282 6.54 -6.44 18.25
N LEU A 283 7.46 -7.41 18.16
CA LEU A 283 8.40 -7.50 17.03
C LEU A 283 7.75 -7.87 15.70
N PHE A 284 6.44 -8.14 15.64
CA PHE A 284 5.66 -8.26 14.39
C PHE A 284 4.73 -7.05 14.18
N SER A 285 4.99 -5.95 14.88
CA SER A 285 4.34 -4.68 14.66
C SER A 285 5.37 -3.61 14.30
N SER A 286 5.20 -3.02 13.11
CA SER A 286 6.18 -2.15 12.48
C SER A 286 6.56 -0.93 13.32
N GLY A 287 5.62 -0.40 14.12
CA GLY A 287 5.85 0.69 15.05
C GLY A 287 6.90 0.37 16.13
N HIS A 288 7.03 -0.89 16.54
CA HIS A 288 8.00 -1.33 17.54
C HIS A 288 9.38 -1.65 16.97
N LEU A 289 9.48 -1.87 15.66
CA LEU A 289 10.76 -2.13 14.99
C LEU A 289 11.56 -0.85 14.78
N ARG A 290 10.92 0.21 14.26
CA ARG A 290 11.61 1.40 13.73
C ARG A 290 11.53 2.63 14.65
N ALA A 291 10.65 2.67 15.64
CA ALA A 291 10.56 3.84 16.49
C ALA A 291 11.82 3.98 17.39
N PRO A 292 12.53 5.14 17.38
CA PRO A 292 13.80 5.32 18.08
C PRO A 292 13.59 5.62 19.58
N ARG A 293 12.96 4.68 20.30
CA ARG A 293 12.47 4.84 21.67
C ARG A 293 13.54 5.38 22.63
N ARG A 294 14.75 4.83 22.58
CA ARG A 294 15.88 5.24 23.43
C ARG A 294 16.35 6.66 23.17
N ALA A 295 16.41 7.08 21.91
CA ALA A 295 16.84 8.43 21.56
C ALA A 295 15.81 9.49 21.98
N PHE A 296 14.54 9.10 22.13
CA PHE A 296 13.42 10.01 22.37
C PHE A 296 12.98 10.03 23.84
N HIS A 297 13.60 9.19 24.67
CA HIS A 297 13.28 9.07 26.07
C HIS A 297 13.74 10.29 26.86
N ASN A 298 12.82 10.88 27.62
CA ASN A 298 13.17 11.93 28.57
C ASN A 298 13.41 11.32 29.95
N PRO A 299 14.66 11.26 30.44
CA PRO A 299 14.96 10.61 31.71
C PRO A 299 14.50 11.42 32.94
N ASN A 300 13.84 12.57 32.75
CA ASN A 300 13.22 13.36 33.81
C ASN A 300 11.71 13.08 33.88
N TYR A 301 11.35 12.05 34.64
CA TYR A 301 9.98 11.65 34.93
C TYR A 301 9.02 12.81 35.28
N TRP A 302 9.45 13.77 36.11
CA TRP A 302 8.60 14.90 36.51
C TRP A 302 8.18 15.77 35.32
N SER A 303 9.12 16.01 34.40
CA SER A 303 8.83 16.81 33.20
C SER A 303 7.91 16.09 32.22
N MET A 304 8.00 14.75 32.15
CA MET A 304 7.09 13.93 31.37
C MET A 304 5.69 13.92 31.98
N GLY A 305 5.57 13.69 33.30
CA GLY A 305 4.28 13.65 33.99
C GLY A 305 3.50 14.97 33.89
N ILE A 306 4.18 16.12 33.99
CA ILE A 306 3.55 17.44 33.78
C ILE A 306 3.06 17.58 32.33
N SER A 307 3.88 17.17 31.36
CA SER A 307 3.54 17.28 29.94
C SER A 307 2.35 16.40 29.56
N GLY A 308 2.29 15.17 30.12
CA GLY A 308 1.15 14.27 29.99
C GLY A 308 -0.13 14.85 30.59
N ALA A 309 -0.05 15.43 31.79
CA ALA A 309 -1.20 16.03 32.47
C ALA A 309 -1.81 17.25 31.75
N ILE A 310 -1.01 17.97 30.95
CA ILE A 310 -1.48 19.09 30.12
C ILE A 310 -1.63 18.73 28.64
N HIS A 311 -1.51 17.43 28.30
CA HIS A 311 -1.65 16.87 26.95
C HIS A 311 -0.71 17.48 25.89
N ASN A 312 0.48 17.93 26.31
CA ASN A 312 1.52 18.44 25.41
C ASN A 312 2.29 17.28 24.75
N ALA A 313 2.45 17.37 23.44
CA ALA A 313 3.19 16.40 22.64
C ALA A 313 4.71 16.67 22.71
N VAL A 314 5.41 15.99 23.61
CA VAL A 314 6.88 16.09 23.77
C VAL A 314 7.52 14.72 23.94
N TRP A 315 8.79 14.58 23.60
CA TRP A 315 9.64 13.43 23.97
C TRP A 315 9.05 12.06 23.60
N ASP A 316 8.74 11.25 24.61
CA ASP A 316 8.15 9.92 24.52
C ASP A 316 6.83 9.90 23.71
N PHE A 317 6.05 10.99 23.72
CA PHE A 317 4.86 11.14 22.89
C PHE A 317 5.18 11.32 21.39
N GLN A 318 6.34 11.90 21.05
CA GLN A 318 6.74 12.06 19.64
C GLN A 318 7.09 10.73 19.00
N CYS A 319 7.75 9.87 19.78
CA CYS A 319 8.09 8.51 19.36
C CYS A 319 6.82 7.70 19.06
N ARG A 320 5.74 7.93 19.82
CA ARG A 320 4.45 7.34 19.52
C ARG A 320 3.89 7.75 18.16
N TYR A 321 4.00 9.01 17.74
CA TYR A 321 3.50 9.38 16.41
C TYR A 321 4.21 8.63 15.29
N MET A 322 5.53 8.39 15.44
CA MET A 322 6.27 7.55 14.50
C MET A 322 5.87 6.08 14.59
N HIS A 323 5.62 5.58 15.80
CA HIS A 323 5.09 4.24 16.02
C HIS A 323 3.74 4.05 15.29
N ASP A 324 2.77 4.92 15.55
CA ASP A 324 1.44 4.87 14.93
C ASP A 324 1.54 5.03 13.40
N ASP A 325 2.45 5.88 12.91
CA ASP A 325 2.70 6.10 11.48
C ASP A 325 3.19 4.81 10.78
N ASP A 326 4.20 4.16 11.37
CA ASP A 326 4.76 2.91 10.83
C ASP A 326 3.78 1.75 10.94
N SER A 327 3.01 1.69 12.02
CA SER A 327 1.94 0.70 12.20
C SER A 327 0.87 0.83 11.12
N ALA A 328 0.42 2.06 10.82
CA ALA A 328 -0.64 2.33 9.85
C ALA A 328 -0.21 2.13 8.39
N THR A 329 1.00 2.57 8.05
CA THR A 329 1.48 2.60 6.66
C THR A 329 2.27 1.36 6.29
N GLY A 330 2.78 0.61 7.27
CA GLY A 330 3.50 -0.66 7.10
C GLY A 330 4.97 -0.51 6.70
N LEU A 331 5.82 -1.46 7.06
CA LEU A 331 7.24 -1.52 6.71
C LEU A 331 7.56 -2.73 5.85
N LEU A 332 8.41 -2.57 4.84
CA LEU A 332 9.00 -3.72 4.16
C LEU A 332 10.04 -4.38 5.08
N VAL A 333 9.82 -5.66 5.37
CA VAL A 333 10.67 -6.45 6.28
C VAL A 333 11.13 -7.75 5.63
N ARG A 334 12.20 -8.31 6.18
CA ARG A 334 12.68 -9.66 5.86
C ARG A 334 13.07 -10.44 7.10
N ASN A 335 12.98 -11.77 7.06
CA ASN A 335 13.53 -12.63 8.11
C ASN A 335 14.91 -13.18 7.74
N LYS A 336 15.54 -13.96 8.63
CA LYS A 336 16.86 -14.57 8.36
C LYS A 336 16.81 -15.71 7.33
N LEU A 337 15.63 -16.18 6.97
CA LEU A 337 15.42 -17.18 5.91
C LEU A 337 15.32 -16.53 4.53
N GLY A 338 15.31 -15.18 4.45
CA GLY A 338 15.20 -14.43 3.20
C GLY A 338 13.76 -14.09 2.78
N ASP A 339 12.76 -14.55 3.53
CA ASP A 339 11.36 -14.23 3.25
C ASP A 339 11.11 -12.73 3.41
N GLN A 340 10.32 -12.13 2.52
CA GLN A 340 9.96 -10.72 2.54
C GLN A 340 8.44 -10.52 2.60
N TRP A 341 7.99 -9.47 3.27
CA TRP A 341 6.58 -9.06 3.32
C TRP A 341 6.43 -7.60 3.80
N ILE A 342 5.22 -7.04 3.67
CA ILE A 342 4.84 -5.80 4.34
C ILE A 342 4.31 -6.13 5.74
N GLU A 343 4.99 -5.60 6.75
CA GLU A 343 4.58 -5.66 8.14
C GLU A 343 3.83 -4.38 8.50
N TYR A 344 2.52 -4.53 8.71
CA TYR A 344 1.71 -3.52 9.39
C TYR A 344 1.74 -3.79 10.88
N GLY A 345 1.43 -2.78 11.68
CA GLY A 345 1.54 -2.89 13.13
C GLY A 345 0.21 -2.78 13.85
N ASP A 346 0.33 -2.25 15.04
CA ASP A 346 -0.74 -2.05 15.99
C ASP A 346 -1.97 -1.39 15.35
N LYS A 347 -3.16 -1.89 15.71
CA LYS A 347 -4.49 -1.51 15.18
C LYS A 347 -4.76 -1.97 13.75
N GLN A 348 -3.81 -2.67 13.11
CA GLN A 348 -3.97 -3.21 11.76
C GLN A 348 -4.05 -4.74 11.75
N PHE A 349 -3.86 -5.44 12.88
CA PHE A 349 -3.66 -6.89 12.90
C PHE A 349 -4.82 -7.69 12.28
N MET A 350 -6.04 -7.18 12.46
CA MET A 350 -7.27 -7.81 11.94
C MET A 350 -7.59 -7.38 10.50
N GLU A 351 -6.93 -6.34 9.98
CA GLU A 351 -7.18 -5.79 8.66
C GLU A 351 -6.75 -6.75 7.53
N PRO A 352 -7.44 -6.77 6.38
CA PRO A 352 -7.09 -7.68 5.30
C PRO A 352 -5.67 -7.47 4.75
N GLN A 353 -5.16 -6.24 4.73
CA GLN A 353 -3.79 -5.94 4.30
C GLN A 353 -2.72 -6.59 5.20
N ALA A 354 -3.01 -6.76 6.50
CA ALA A 354 -2.08 -7.35 7.47
C ALA A 354 -2.09 -8.89 7.47
N SER A 355 -2.88 -9.53 6.60
CA SER A 355 -3.07 -10.98 6.59
C SER A 355 -1.75 -11.77 6.50
N VAL A 356 -0.82 -11.36 5.63
CA VAL A 356 0.49 -12.03 5.52
C VAL A 356 1.30 -11.86 6.80
N ASN A 357 1.36 -10.64 7.35
CA ASN A 357 2.08 -10.36 8.59
C ASN A 357 1.53 -11.21 9.75
N ARG A 358 0.20 -11.22 9.91
CA ARG A 358 -0.50 -12.04 10.89
C ARG A 358 -0.14 -13.52 10.77
N ALA A 359 -0.18 -14.08 9.56
CA ALA A 359 0.15 -15.48 9.34
C ALA A 359 1.59 -15.82 9.74
N ARG A 360 2.53 -14.89 9.51
CA ARG A 360 3.93 -15.03 9.91
C ARG A 360 4.12 -14.90 11.42
N CYS A 361 3.46 -13.94 12.06
CA CYS A 361 3.45 -13.77 13.51
C CYS A 361 2.95 -15.05 14.21
N MET A 362 1.78 -15.54 13.80
CA MET A 362 1.18 -16.76 14.38
C MET A 362 2.05 -18.01 14.15
N TYR A 363 2.70 -18.12 12.99
CA TYR A 363 3.62 -19.22 12.72
C TYR A 363 4.89 -19.14 13.57
N CYS A 364 5.45 -17.94 13.75
CA CYS A 364 6.60 -17.72 14.62
C CYS A 364 6.29 -18.10 16.08
N LEU A 365 5.14 -17.64 16.59
CA LEU A 365 4.68 -17.94 17.94
C LEU A 365 4.40 -19.45 18.13
N LYS A 366 3.80 -20.10 17.14
CA LYS A 366 3.63 -21.56 17.13
C LYS A 366 4.95 -22.30 17.20
N GLU A 367 5.97 -21.88 16.46
CA GLU A 367 7.28 -22.52 16.51
C GLU A 367 8.02 -22.25 17.83
N SER A 368 7.88 -21.05 18.40
CA SER A 368 8.42 -20.68 19.73
C SER A 368 7.83 -21.56 20.83
N THR A 369 6.51 -21.65 20.90
CA THR A 369 5.80 -22.48 21.90
C THR A 369 6.11 -23.97 21.74
N ALA A 370 6.21 -24.47 20.50
CA ALA A 370 6.64 -25.83 20.23
C ALA A 370 8.10 -26.10 20.64
N GLU A 371 8.98 -25.09 20.61
CA GLU A 371 10.38 -25.19 21.06
C GLU A 371 10.45 -25.44 22.58
N VAL A 372 9.58 -24.82 23.38
CA VAL A 372 9.49 -25.06 24.83
C VAL A 372 9.27 -26.54 25.14
N PHE A 373 8.37 -27.19 24.42
CA PHE A 373 8.09 -28.61 24.62
C PHE A 373 9.15 -29.51 24.00
N ARG A 374 9.49 -29.31 22.72
CA ARG A 374 10.43 -30.17 21.98
C ARG A 374 11.86 -30.10 22.53
N VAL A 375 12.34 -28.91 22.87
CA VAL A 375 13.73 -28.69 23.31
C VAL A 375 13.82 -28.62 24.84
N GLY A 376 12.89 -27.90 25.47
CA GLY A 376 12.85 -27.76 26.93
C GLY A 376 12.46 -29.05 27.64
N TYR A 377 11.24 -29.55 27.37
CA TYR A 377 10.66 -30.71 28.06
C TYR A 377 11.15 -32.07 27.53
N LYS A 378 11.22 -32.28 26.21
CA LYS A 378 11.60 -33.58 25.61
C LYS A 378 13.08 -33.69 25.24
N GLY A 379 13.68 -32.57 24.84
CA GLY A 379 15.02 -32.56 24.26
C GLY A 379 16.13 -32.71 25.29
N ASP A 380 17.35 -32.94 24.79
CA ASP A 380 18.58 -33.03 25.61
C ASP A 380 19.57 -31.89 25.32
N ARG A 381 19.20 -30.94 24.46
CA ARG A 381 20.01 -29.73 24.21
C ARG A 381 20.29 -29.02 25.54
N GLN A 382 21.53 -28.61 25.75
CA GLN A 382 21.91 -27.82 26.90
C GLN A 382 21.27 -26.43 26.78
N ILE A 383 20.54 -26.01 27.82
CA ILE A 383 19.94 -24.68 27.93
C ILE A 383 20.88 -23.85 28.79
N GLU A 384 21.58 -22.91 28.17
CA GLU A 384 22.53 -22.02 28.84
C GLU A 384 21.88 -20.68 29.17
N ASP A 385 22.67 -19.62 29.26
CA ASP A 385 22.21 -18.23 29.31
C ASP A 385 21.57 -17.79 27.97
N TRP A 386 20.64 -16.85 28.05
CA TRP A 386 19.88 -16.34 26.91
C TRP A 386 20.76 -15.80 25.78
N GLU A 387 21.92 -15.20 26.09
CA GLU A 387 22.83 -14.65 25.07
C GLU A 387 23.38 -15.73 24.15
N LYS A 388 23.65 -16.92 24.70
CA LYS A 388 24.10 -18.08 23.93
C LYS A 388 22.93 -18.75 23.22
N ASN A 389 21.79 -18.85 23.92
CA ASN A 389 20.62 -19.54 23.40
C ASN A 389 19.99 -18.85 22.19
N LYS A 390 19.99 -17.51 22.15
CA LYS A 390 19.40 -16.72 21.04
C LYS A 390 19.89 -17.10 19.65
N SER A 391 21.10 -17.66 19.53
CA SER A 391 21.70 -18.04 18.26
C SER A 391 20.95 -19.18 17.55
N TRP A 392 20.20 -20.00 18.30
CA TRP A 392 19.53 -21.19 17.79
C TRP A 392 18.02 -21.20 17.99
N PHE A 393 17.46 -20.23 18.73
CA PHE A 393 16.00 -20.09 18.85
C PHE A 393 15.33 -19.99 17.49
N ARG A 394 14.22 -20.70 17.33
CA ARG A 394 13.51 -20.74 16.06
C ARG A 394 12.88 -19.39 15.73
N ALA A 395 12.33 -18.69 16.71
CA ALA A 395 11.77 -17.36 16.53
C ALA A 395 12.79 -16.35 15.98
N MET A 396 14.07 -16.45 16.40
CA MET A 396 15.15 -15.58 15.93
C MET A 396 15.49 -15.76 14.44
N GLN A 397 14.99 -16.81 13.79
CA GLN A 397 15.11 -17.03 12.35
C GLN A 397 13.89 -16.50 11.57
N LEU A 398 12.72 -16.47 12.22
CA LEU A 398 11.43 -16.16 11.62
C LEU A 398 11.01 -14.71 11.81
N MET A 399 11.51 -14.06 12.86
CA MET A 399 11.18 -12.68 13.18
C MET A 399 11.58 -11.72 12.05
N PRO A 400 10.80 -10.65 11.84
CA PRO A 400 11.09 -9.64 10.85
C PRO A 400 12.30 -8.78 11.23
N GLN A 401 12.89 -8.20 10.20
CA GLN A 401 13.92 -7.18 10.28
C GLN A 401 13.60 -6.15 9.19
N PRO A 402 13.60 -4.84 9.49
CA PRO A 402 13.41 -3.81 8.47
C PRO A 402 14.41 -3.97 7.32
N MET A 403 13.92 -3.88 6.09
CA MET A 403 14.78 -3.92 4.91
C MET A 403 15.43 -2.56 4.62
N THR A 404 16.68 -2.61 4.14
CA THR A 404 17.47 -1.46 3.66
C THR A 404 17.56 -1.45 2.14
N ALA A 405 17.78 -0.28 1.51
CA ALA A 405 17.84 -0.11 0.04
C ALA A 405 19.01 -0.85 -0.62
N ILE A 406 20.13 -0.96 0.09
CA ILE A 406 21.41 -1.51 -0.39
C ILE A 406 21.79 -2.66 0.55
N GLU A 407 22.51 -3.67 0.02
CA GLU A 407 23.04 -4.87 0.71
C GLU A 407 23.25 -4.67 2.21
N PRO A 408 22.95 -5.69 3.04
CA PRO A 408 22.64 -5.53 4.46
C PRO A 408 23.73 -4.74 5.18
N GLN A 409 23.55 -3.42 5.21
CA GLN A 409 24.24 -2.60 6.16
C GLN A 409 23.66 -2.98 7.51
N ASP A 410 24.53 -3.08 8.50
CA ASP A 410 24.11 -3.18 9.87
C ASP A 410 23.34 -1.90 10.21
N TRP A 411 22.02 -1.93 9.99
CA TRP A 411 21.12 -0.78 10.09
C TRP A 411 21.19 -0.11 11.47
N LYS A 412 21.69 -0.86 12.47
CA LYS A 412 21.91 -0.41 13.84
C LYS A 412 23.20 0.39 14.00
N ASN A 413 24.23 0.09 13.19
CA ASN A 413 25.57 0.68 13.28
C ASN A 413 25.85 1.74 12.19
N SER A 414 25.11 1.74 11.09
CA SER A 414 25.15 2.81 10.05
C SER A 414 24.34 4.06 10.44
N GLY A 415 23.85 4.10 11.68
CA GLY A 415 22.81 5.02 12.12
C GLY A 415 21.46 4.65 11.52
N TRP A 416 20.38 5.17 12.08
CA TRP A 416 19.02 5.05 11.52
C TRP A 416 18.90 5.70 10.11
N GLY A 417 20.01 6.07 9.46
CA GLY A 417 20.11 6.46 8.06
C GLY A 417 20.39 5.30 7.09
N GLY A 418 20.35 4.04 7.54
CA GLY A 418 20.49 2.84 6.70
C GLY A 418 19.18 2.34 6.07
N TYR A 419 18.02 2.91 6.41
CA TYR A 419 16.74 2.48 5.83
C TYR A 419 16.74 2.57 4.32
N ASP A 420 15.83 1.82 3.69
CA ASP A 420 15.50 2.11 2.31
C ASP A 420 15.19 3.61 2.18
N LYS A 421 16.08 4.34 1.52
CA LYS A 421 15.94 5.77 1.24
C LYS A 421 14.79 6.06 0.28
N HIS A 422 14.26 4.99 -0.32
CA HIS A 422 13.03 4.92 -1.11
C HIS A 422 11.91 4.22 -0.34
N ASN A 423 11.99 4.10 0.98
CA ASN A 423 10.76 4.10 1.77
C ASN A 423 10.36 5.57 1.95
N PRO A 424 9.05 5.89 1.97
CA PRO A 424 8.51 7.07 2.62
C PRO A 424 9.37 7.60 3.76
N ALA A 425 9.60 8.92 3.76
CA ALA A 425 10.44 9.53 4.77
C ALA A 425 9.88 9.20 6.17
N PRO A 426 10.62 8.46 7.03
CA PRO A 426 10.23 8.29 8.42
C PRO A 426 10.01 9.66 9.05
N LEU A 427 8.96 9.77 9.86
CA LEU A 427 8.64 10.99 10.59
C LEU A 427 9.86 11.52 11.34
N TRP A 428 10.57 10.64 12.06
CA TRP A 428 11.79 10.97 12.79
C TRP A 428 12.97 10.08 12.38
N ILE A 429 14.18 10.64 12.38
CA ILE A 429 15.45 9.89 12.35
C ILE A 429 16.37 10.40 13.46
N ALA A 430 16.93 9.45 14.20
CA ALA A 430 18.03 9.63 15.15
C ALA A 430 19.33 9.10 14.53
N SER A 431 20.47 9.78 14.63
CA SER A 431 21.71 9.22 14.05
C SER A 431 22.22 7.95 14.75
N HIS A 432 21.79 7.66 15.98
CA HIS A 432 21.99 6.40 16.72
C HIS A 432 21.13 6.42 18.01
N ASP A 433 21.13 5.32 18.79
CA ASP A 433 20.29 5.19 19.99
C ASP A 433 20.58 6.18 21.13
N ASN A 434 21.78 6.77 21.16
CA ASN A 434 22.27 7.61 22.26
C ASN A 434 22.47 9.07 21.83
N VAL A 435 21.76 9.54 20.81
CA VAL A 435 21.92 10.90 20.29
C VAL A 435 21.41 11.98 21.24
N THR A 436 22.00 13.16 21.14
CA THR A 436 21.47 14.37 21.82
C THR A 436 20.34 14.99 21.01
N GLU A 437 19.48 15.79 21.65
CA GLU A 437 18.31 16.45 21.03
C GLU A 437 18.63 17.17 19.70
N SER A 438 19.82 17.77 19.58
CA SER A 438 20.26 18.53 18.40
C SER A 438 20.68 17.66 17.21
N GLN A 439 20.67 16.33 17.38
CA GLN A 439 21.07 15.35 16.37
C GLN A 439 19.87 14.52 15.86
N CYS A 440 18.65 14.88 16.28
CA CYS A 440 17.42 14.35 15.71
C CYS A 440 16.97 15.19 14.51
N THR A 441 16.44 14.52 13.49
CA THR A 441 15.82 15.18 12.34
C THR A 441 14.40 14.68 12.15
N VAL A 442 13.52 15.59 11.73
CA VAL A 442 12.13 15.30 11.40
C VAL A 442 11.90 15.52 9.91
N ARG A 443 10.94 14.78 9.34
CA ARG A 443 10.42 15.01 7.99
C ARG A 443 9.99 16.49 7.85
N LYS A 444 10.36 17.10 6.71
CA LYS A 444 10.03 18.51 6.44
C LYS A 444 8.52 18.71 6.25
N ASP A 445 7.89 17.83 5.46
CA ASP A 445 6.45 17.81 5.26
C ASP A 445 5.80 16.87 6.29
N LEU A 446 5.02 17.39 7.22
CA LEU A 446 4.40 16.54 8.25
C LEU A 446 3.16 15.81 7.72
N ASN A 447 2.56 16.29 6.62
CA ASN A 447 1.36 15.70 6.04
C ASN A 447 1.73 14.66 4.97
N ASP A 448 2.81 14.81 4.21
CA ASP A 448 3.09 13.91 3.09
C ASP A 448 4.40 13.09 3.29
N HIS A 449 4.34 11.80 2.97
CA HIS A 449 5.41 10.80 3.05
C HIS A 449 6.42 10.83 1.90
N SER A 450 6.06 11.51 0.82
CA SER A 450 6.77 11.39 -0.45
C SER A 450 7.96 12.34 -0.60
N ASN A 451 8.20 13.23 0.37
CA ASN A 451 9.44 14.01 0.42
C ASN A 451 10.56 13.25 1.15
N HIS A 452 11.24 12.36 0.44
CA HIS A 452 12.18 11.38 1.00
C HIS A 452 13.46 12.02 1.60
N GLY A 453 13.97 13.08 0.98
CA GLY A 453 15.27 13.68 1.31
C GLY A 453 15.20 14.91 2.23
N ALA A 454 14.08 15.63 2.25
CA ALA A 454 14.02 16.89 2.98
C ALA A 454 13.71 16.69 4.47
N ARG A 455 14.70 17.03 5.30
CA ARG A 455 14.62 16.94 6.75
C ARG A 455 15.07 18.25 7.38
N ARG A 456 14.57 18.50 8.59
CA ARG A 456 15.04 19.60 9.43
C ARG A 456 15.50 19.07 10.78
N THR A 457 16.58 19.62 11.29
CA THR A 457 16.99 19.39 12.68
C THR A 457 15.92 19.99 13.59
N GLN A 458 15.42 19.18 14.51
CA GLN A 458 14.39 19.59 15.46
C GLN A 458 14.52 18.77 16.74
N SER A 459 14.41 19.43 17.90
CA SER A 459 14.37 18.71 19.18
C SER A 459 12.99 18.05 19.37
N PRO A 460 12.92 16.76 19.74
CA PRO A 460 11.68 16.10 20.17
C PRO A 460 11.06 16.71 21.43
N GLY A 461 11.84 17.44 22.23
CA GLY A 461 11.37 18.12 23.44
C GLY A 461 10.59 19.42 23.20
N ASP A 462 10.53 19.91 21.97
CA ASP A 462 9.79 21.13 21.61
C ASP A 462 8.27 20.86 21.56
N ALA A 463 7.56 21.35 22.57
CA ALA A 463 6.11 21.19 22.69
C ALA A 463 5.33 21.88 21.56
N SER A 464 5.80 23.04 21.06
CA SER A 464 5.13 23.73 19.94
C SER A 464 5.20 22.87 18.68
N HIS A 465 6.37 22.30 18.43
CA HIS A 465 6.57 21.43 17.28
C HIS A 465 5.81 20.12 17.40
N GLY A 466 5.86 19.45 18.55
CA GLY A 466 5.08 18.21 18.73
C GLY A 466 3.58 18.42 18.66
N ASN A 467 3.08 19.57 19.13
CA ASN A 467 1.67 19.93 18.92
C ASN A 467 1.35 20.19 17.44
N THR A 468 2.34 20.61 16.64
CA THR A 468 2.20 20.74 15.18
C THR A 468 2.09 19.36 14.52
N ILE A 469 2.91 18.39 14.92
CA ILE A 469 2.82 17.00 14.43
C ILE A 469 1.48 16.38 14.83
N LYS A 470 1.07 16.53 16.09
CA LYS A 470 -0.23 16.06 16.59
C LYS A 470 -1.42 16.63 15.81
N ALA A 471 -1.28 17.84 15.28
CA ALA A 471 -2.30 18.53 14.50
C ALA A 471 -2.10 18.40 12.98
N ALA A 472 -1.10 17.63 12.53
CA ALA A 472 -0.85 17.38 11.13
C ALA A 472 -2.07 16.69 10.51
N ASP A 473 -2.43 17.11 9.31
CA ASP A 473 -3.61 16.61 8.60
C ASP A 473 -3.51 15.10 8.35
N PHE A 474 -2.32 14.58 8.08
CA PHE A 474 -2.11 13.13 7.99
C PHE A 474 -2.48 12.41 9.29
N VAL A 475 -1.97 12.85 10.44
CA VAL A 475 -2.27 12.24 11.75
C VAL A 475 -3.77 12.32 12.09
N VAL A 476 -4.42 13.41 11.67
CA VAL A 476 -5.82 13.69 12.01
C VAL A 476 -6.79 12.99 11.05
N ASN A 477 -6.51 13.00 9.75
CA ASN A 477 -7.42 12.59 8.69
C ASN A 477 -6.87 11.50 7.76
N GLY A 478 -5.56 11.44 7.54
CA GLY A 478 -4.95 10.59 6.51
C GLY A 478 -4.45 9.22 6.96
N GLN A 479 -4.13 9.06 8.25
CA GLN A 479 -3.31 7.96 8.75
C GLN A 479 -4.02 6.61 8.74
N PHE A 480 -5.31 6.57 9.07
CA PHE A 480 -6.10 5.34 9.14
C PHE A 480 -7.33 5.44 8.24
N PRO A 481 -7.15 5.48 6.91
CA PRO A 481 -8.26 5.54 5.97
C PRO A 481 -9.04 4.22 5.98
N MET A 482 -10.31 4.28 5.57
CA MET A 482 -11.17 3.09 5.48
C MET A 482 -10.56 2.05 4.53
N GLN A 483 -10.48 0.79 4.97
CA GLN A 483 -10.02 -0.34 4.18
C GLN A 483 -11.19 -1.24 3.80
N ILE A 484 -11.13 -1.83 2.60
CA ILE A 484 -12.17 -2.72 2.08
C ILE A 484 -11.48 -3.92 1.44
N SER A 485 -11.77 -5.14 1.91
CA SER A 485 -11.21 -6.37 1.32
C SER A 485 -11.50 -6.44 -0.18
N ILE A 486 -10.54 -6.93 -0.96
CA ILE A 486 -10.71 -7.12 -2.41
C ILE A 486 -10.99 -8.59 -2.68
N ASP A 487 -12.17 -9.05 -2.28
CA ASP A 487 -12.53 -10.46 -2.33
C ASP A 487 -12.73 -10.95 -3.77
N GLY A 488 -12.30 -12.19 -4.06
CA GLY A 488 -12.45 -12.78 -5.38
C GLY A 488 -11.55 -12.18 -6.48
N LEU A 489 -10.56 -11.35 -6.14
CA LEU A 489 -9.60 -10.81 -7.12
C LEU A 489 -8.71 -11.93 -7.69
N LEU A 490 -8.91 -12.27 -8.96
CA LEU A 490 -8.22 -13.36 -9.65
C LEU A 490 -6.91 -12.90 -10.32
N SER A 491 -6.88 -11.63 -10.76
CA SER A 491 -5.75 -10.99 -11.46
C SER A 491 -5.51 -9.57 -10.96
N GLY A 492 -4.58 -8.83 -11.56
CA GLY A 492 -4.25 -7.45 -11.13
C GLY A 492 -2.92 -7.26 -10.43
N GLY A 493 -2.04 -8.27 -10.43
CA GLY A 493 -0.65 -8.07 -10.03
C GLY A 493 0.14 -7.17 -10.99
N PHE A 494 1.09 -6.43 -10.44
CA PHE A 494 1.99 -5.54 -11.16
C PHE A 494 3.41 -5.57 -10.61
N ILE A 495 4.35 -5.20 -11.46
CA ILE A 495 5.77 -5.06 -11.14
C ILE A 495 6.04 -3.56 -10.97
N GLN A 496 6.61 -3.18 -9.84
CA GLN A 496 7.03 -1.81 -9.58
C GLN A 496 8.55 -1.74 -9.62
N ILE A 497 9.08 -0.88 -10.47
CA ILE A 497 10.52 -0.70 -10.70
C ILE A 497 10.93 0.62 -10.06
N GLN A 498 11.76 0.60 -9.03
CA GLN A 498 12.17 1.80 -8.30
C GLN A 498 13.68 2.01 -8.51
N ASP A 499 14.11 3.23 -8.82
CA ASP A 499 15.55 3.48 -8.92
C ASP A 499 16.15 3.51 -7.50
N LEU A 500 17.31 2.91 -7.32
CA LEU A 500 18.13 2.96 -6.11
C LEU A 500 19.17 4.07 -6.29
N ASP A 501 19.17 5.05 -5.41
CA ASP A 501 20.23 6.05 -5.40
C ASP A 501 21.29 5.56 -4.39
N GLY A 502 22.52 5.34 -4.81
CA GLY A 502 23.61 4.90 -3.96
C GLY A 502 24.77 5.87 -4.08
N SER A 503 25.48 6.15 -3.00
CA SER A 503 26.66 7.02 -3.00
C SER A 503 27.81 6.51 -3.88
N ALA A 504 27.70 5.31 -4.46
CA ALA A 504 28.70 4.68 -5.32
C ALA A 504 28.14 3.94 -6.57
N SER A 505 26.83 3.76 -6.73
CA SER A 505 26.21 3.15 -7.93
C SER A 505 24.71 3.47 -8.00
N GLU A 506 24.25 3.93 -9.16
CA GLU A 506 22.83 3.96 -9.52
C GLU A 506 22.40 2.52 -9.85
N GLY A 507 21.33 2.02 -9.24
CA GLY A 507 20.75 0.72 -9.55
C GLY A 507 19.23 0.81 -9.60
N CYS A 508 18.52 -0.30 -9.74
CA CYS A 508 17.08 -0.35 -9.48
C CYS A 508 16.72 -1.56 -8.63
N CYS A 509 15.59 -1.46 -7.92
CA CYS A 509 14.93 -2.59 -7.30
C CYS A 509 13.57 -2.82 -7.93
N ILE A 510 13.08 -4.06 -7.79
CA ILE A 510 11.86 -4.51 -8.42
C ILE A 510 10.98 -5.17 -7.37
N ASN A 511 9.81 -4.59 -7.14
CA ASN A 511 8.79 -5.14 -6.26
C ASN A 511 7.72 -5.86 -7.09
N PHE A 512 7.35 -7.05 -6.64
CA PHE A 512 6.29 -7.84 -7.26
C PHE A 512 5.05 -7.77 -6.39
N TRP A 513 4.01 -7.09 -6.87
CA TRP A 513 2.73 -6.94 -6.18
C TRP A 513 1.68 -7.86 -6.79
N ALA A 514 0.91 -8.55 -5.97
CA ALA A 514 -0.15 -9.43 -6.46
C ALA A 514 -1.26 -9.65 -5.43
N PRO A 515 -2.47 -10.03 -5.87
CA PRO A 515 -3.45 -10.62 -4.99
C PRO A 515 -2.93 -11.92 -4.36
N ALA A 516 -3.36 -12.17 -3.13
CA ALA A 516 -3.05 -13.38 -2.41
C ALA A 516 -4.21 -13.85 -1.53
N GLU A 517 -4.30 -15.16 -1.36
CA GLU A 517 -5.16 -15.80 -0.37
C GLU A 517 -4.32 -16.28 0.80
N VAL A 518 -4.65 -15.84 2.00
CA VAL A 518 -3.97 -16.26 3.22
C VAL A 518 -4.88 -17.19 4.01
N LYS A 519 -4.39 -18.40 4.31
CA LYS A 519 -5.14 -19.41 5.07
C LYS A 519 -4.75 -19.38 6.55
N PHE A 520 -5.75 -19.16 7.41
CA PHE A 520 -5.64 -19.14 8.87
C PHE A 520 -6.54 -20.24 9.45
N ALA A 521 -5.97 -21.39 9.77
CA ALA A 521 -6.73 -22.60 10.13
C ALA A 521 -7.87 -22.89 9.12
N GLU A 522 -9.14 -22.67 9.49
CA GLU A 522 -10.32 -22.89 8.64
C GLU A 522 -10.76 -21.65 7.85
N LYS A 523 -10.18 -20.48 8.10
CA LYS A 523 -10.49 -19.23 7.39
C LYS A 523 -9.53 -18.99 6.24
N THR A 524 -10.04 -18.45 5.15
CA THR A 524 -9.22 -17.89 4.05
C THR A 524 -9.56 -16.41 3.94
N GLN A 525 -8.54 -15.56 3.81
CA GLN A 525 -8.72 -14.12 3.62
C GLN A 525 -7.99 -13.67 2.36
N SER A 526 -8.68 -12.88 1.55
CA SER A 526 -8.12 -12.21 0.39
C SER A 526 -7.29 -11.01 0.83
N THR A 527 -6.19 -10.76 0.14
CA THR A 527 -5.34 -9.59 0.37
C THR A 527 -4.61 -9.21 -0.92
N PHE A 528 -3.93 -8.06 -0.92
CA PHE A 528 -3.04 -7.62 -1.98
C PHE A 528 -1.73 -7.18 -1.35
N THR A 529 -0.61 -7.79 -1.74
CA THR A 529 0.65 -7.63 -1.00
C THR A 529 1.87 -7.85 -1.89
N ILE A 530 3.03 -7.53 -1.34
CA ILE A 530 4.31 -7.79 -1.99
C ILE A 530 4.65 -9.28 -1.88
N ARG A 531 5.11 -9.87 -2.99
CA ARG A 531 5.69 -11.21 -2.99
C ARG A 531 7.16 -11.20 -2.67
N ASN A 532 7.90 -10.35 -3.37
CA ASN A 532 9.33 -10.17 -3.18
C ASN A 532 9.76 -8.80 -3.67
N ARG A 533 10.86 -8.28 -3.10
CA ARG A 533 11.70 -7.25 -3.70
C ARG A 533 13.02 -7.86 -4.14
N LEU A 534 13.35 -7.68 -5.41
CA LEU A 534 14.67 -7.97 -5.97
C LEU A 534 15.50 -6.69 -5.99
N ILE A 535 16.64 -6.70 -5.30
CA ILE A 535 17.64 -5.64 -5.34
C ILE A 535 18.65 -6.00 -6.43
N ASP A 536 19.07 -5.00 -7.21
CA ASP A 536 20.16 -5.08 -8.21
C ASP A 536 19.76 -5.66 -9.58
N GLN A 537 19.16 -4.83 -10.43
CA GLN A 537 19.32 -5.02 -11.88
C GLN A 537 20.38 -4.07 -12.41
N ASP A 538 21.37 -4.65 -13.11
CA ASP A 538 22.45 -3.99 -13.85
C ASP A 538 21.89 -2.90 -14.80
N ILE A 539 21.72 -1.69 -14.30
CA ILE A 539 21.64 -0.47 -15.10
C ILE A 539 23.01 0.18 -14.96
N ALA A 540 23.83 0.08 -16.01
CA ALA A 540 25.16 0.67 -15.98
C ALA A 540 25.06 2.18 -15.67
N PRO A 541 25.90 2.74 -14.77
CA PRO A 541 25.80 4.14 -14.31
C PRO A 541 25.93 5.22 -15.41
N SER A 542 26.34 4.83 -16.62
CA SER A 542 26.51 5.73 -17.77
C SER A 542 25.29 5.75 -18.71
N ARG A 543 24.16 5.17 -18.30
CA ARG A 543 22.99 4.96 -19.13
C ARG A 543 21.76 5.57 -18.48
N GLU A 544 20.99 6.30 -19.26
CA GLU A 544 19.71 6.84 -18.81
C GLU A 544 18.57 5.92 -19.22
N VAL A 545 17.65 5.67 -18.30
CA VAL A 545 16.48 4.82 -18.53
C VAL A 545 15.41 5.60 -19.30
N MET A 546 14.89 4.98 -20.35
CA MET A 546 13.84 5.54 -21.20
C MET A 546 12.47 4.94 -20.92
N HIS A 547 12.37 3.62 -20.79
CA HIS A 547 11.07 2.97 -20.73
C HIS A 547 11.17 1.56 -20.15
N TRP A 548 10.08 1.12 -19.54
CA TRP A 548 9.90 -0.25 -19.08
C TRP A 548 8.66 -0.83 -19.73
N MET A 549 8.76 -2.06 -20.21
CA MET A 549 7.61 -2.79 -20.72
C MET A 549 7.63 -4.24 -20.26
N ARG A 550 6.49 -4.91 -20.35
CA ARG A 550 6.41 -6.36 -20.15
C ARG A 550 7.19 -7.05 -21.27
N SER A 551 7.96 -8.08 -20.92
CA SER A 551 8.49 -8.98 -21.93
C SER A 551 7.36 -9.89 -22.39
N GLY A 552 7.26 -10.24 -23.67
CA GLY A 552 6.21 -11.17 -24.14
C GLY A 552 6.24 -12.58 -23.54
N GLY A 553 7.18 -12.89 -22.62
CA GLY A 553 7.15 -14.09 -21.78
C GLY A 553 6.19 -13.91 -20.59
N ARG A 554 5.79 -15.02 -19.94
CA ARG A 554 4.83 -14.98 -18.81
C ARG A 554 5.33 -14.18 -17.59
N THR A 555 6.61 -13.83 -17.52
CA THR A 555 7.26 -13.49 -16.24
C THR A 555 8.45 -12.55 -16.36
N GLY A 556 8.50 -11.64 -17.34
CA GLY A 556 9.68 -10.79 -17.55
C GLY A 556 9.38 -9.35 -17.89
N ILE A 557 10.41 -8.51 -17.81
CA ILE A 557 10.38 -7.10 -18.20
C ILE A 557 11.47 -6.80 -19.21
N ILE A 558 11.31 -5.69 -19.92
CA ILE A 558 12.32 -5.12 -20.81
C ILE A 558 12.54 -3.67 -20.38
N GLY A 559 13.77 -3.35 -19.99
CA GLY A 559 14.21 -1.99 -19.75
C GLY A 559 14.92 -1.43 -20.97
N PHE A 560 14.52 -0.25 -21.42
CA PHE A 560 15.18 0.48 -22.50
C PHE A 560 16.01 1.60 -21.90
N THR A 561 17.25 1.70 -22.36
CA THR A 561 18.21 2.71 -21.92
C THR A 561 18.89 3.35 -23.11
N TYR A 562 19.44 4.54 -22.95
CA TYR A 562 20.25 5.18 -23.97
C TYR A 562 21.61 5.64 -23.44
N ALA A 563 22.58 5.71 -24.34
CA ALA A 563 23.93 6.19 -24.06
C ALA A 563 24.41 7.13 -25.17
N VAL A 564 25.06 8.22 -24.76
CA VAL A 564 25.65 9.20 -25.68
C VAL A 564 26.99 8.69 -26.20
N MET A 565 27.15 8.70 -27.52
CA MET A 565 28.40 8.36 -28.19
C MET A 565 29.34 9.56 -28.26
N ALA A 566 30.63 9.31 -28.55
CA ALA A 566 31.65 10.35 -28.65
C ALA A 566 31.34 11.42 -29.73
N ASP A 567 30.59 11.06 -30.77
CA ASP A 567 30.12 11.96 -31.84
C ASP A 567 28.79 12.65 -31.54
N ARG A 568 28.27 12.51 -30.31
CA ARG A 568 26.96 12.98 -29.85
C ARG A 568 25.75 12.26 -30.45
N SER A 569 25.95 11.22 -31.25
CA SER A 569 24.87 10.29 -31.59
C SER A 569 24.51 9.44 -30.38
N TRP A 570 23.39 8.73 -30.44
CA TRP A 570 22.88 7.91 -29.33
C TRP A 570 22.75 6.46 -29.74
N ASN A 571 23.08 5.55 -28.83
CA ASN A 571 22.65 4.15 -28.92
C ASN A 571 21.52 3.92 -27.94
N ILE A 572 20.47 3.25 -28.40
CA ILE A 572 19.38 2.78 -27.57
C ILE A 572 19.54 1.28 -27.40
N GLU A 573 19.61 0.87 -26.15
CA GLU A 573 19.83 -0.51 -25.74
C GLU A 573 18.63 -1.02 -24.96
N MET A 574 18.38 -2.31 -25.08
CA MET A 574 17.37 -3.02 -24.29
C MET A 574 18.04 -4.06 -23.41
N THR A 575 17.51 -4.21 -22.20
CA THR A 575 17.82 -5.28 -21.25
C THR A 575 16.53 -6.03 -20.97
N ARG A 576 16.42 -7.26 -21.46
CA ARG A 576 15.31 -8.16 -21.15
C ARG A 576 15.69 -9.04 -19.98
N THR A 577 14.86 -9.07 -18.95
CA THR A 577 15.04 -9.91 -17.75
C THR A 577 13.80 -10.77 -17.57
N GLU A 578 13.98 -12.08 -17.45
CA GLU A 578 12.90 -13.02 -17.15
C GLU A 578 13.04 -13.56 -15.73
N TYR A 579 11.91 -13.75 -15.05
CA TYR A 579 11.88 -14.23 -13.68
C TYR A 579 11.32 -15.65 -13.57
N SER A 580 11.75 -16.34 -12.51
CA SER A 580 11.28 -17.68 -12.10
C SER A 580 11.05 -17.70 -10.59
N SER A 581 10.27 -18.64 -10.08
CA SER A 581 9.97 -18.78 -8.67
C SER A 581 10.09 -20.26 -8.35
N GLU A 582 10.49 -20.58 -7.12
CA GLU A 582 10.49 -21.98 -6.71
C GLU A 582 9.06 -22.52 -6.74
N LEU A 583 8.92 -23.76 -7.22
CA LEU A 583 7.63 -24.42 -7.43
C LEU A 583 6.94 -24.68 -6.07
N GLY A 584 6.23 -23.66 -5.56
CA GLY A 584 5.24 -23.85 -4.51
C GLY A 584 4.09 -24.76 -4.99
N PRO A 585 3.21 -25.22 -4.08
CA PRO A 585 2.14 -26.19 -4.40
C PRO A 585 1.16 -25.73 -5.50
N ASN A 586 1.12 -24.44 -5.83
CA ASN A 586 0.22 -23.86 -6.83
C ASN A 586 0.93 -23.50 -8.16
N GLY A 587 2.22 -23.80 -8.32
CA GLY A 587 2.98 -23.40 -9.51
C GLY A 587 3.27 -21.89 -9.57
N PHE A 588 4.03 -21.48 -10.60
CA PHE A 588 4.41 -20.09 -10.84
C PHE A 588 3.16 -19.24 -11.09
N SER A 589 2.99 -18.12 -10.38
CA SER A 589 1.90 -17.17 -10.64
C SER A 589 2.44 -15.94 -11.38
N ASP A 590 1.84 -15.68 -12.53
CA ASP A 590 2.06 -14.60 -13.49
C ASP A 590 1.38 -13.28 -13.08
N GLY A 591 1.34 -12.98 -11.78
CA GLY A 591 0.59 -11.84 -11.23
C GLY A 591 -0.89 -12.12 -10.94
N THR A 592 -1.30 -13.38 -11.09
CA THR A 592 -2.59 -13.91 -10.63
C THR A 592 -2.60 -14.17 -9.12
N CYS A 593 -3.78 -14.40 -8.54
CA CYS A 593 -3.91 -14.70 -7.12
C CYS A 593 -3.14 -15.97 -6.73
N ALA A 594 -2.37 -15.93 -5.64
CA ALA A 594 -1.71 -17.11 -5.09
C ALA A 594 -2.05 -17.35 -3.63
N THR A 595 -2.03 -18.61 -3.23
CA THR A 595 -2.19 -18.98 -1.82
C THR A 595 -0.86 -18.82 -1.08
N PHE A 596 -0.85 -17.95 -0.07
CA PHE A 596 0.28 -17.76 0.82
C PHE A 596 0.40 -18.91 1.84
N SER A 597 1.63 -19.32 2.13
CA SER A 597 1.95 -20.22 3.23
C SER A 597 3.22 -19.77 3.94
N PRO A 598 3.23 -19.63 5.28
CA PRO A 598 4.45 -19.27 6.01
C PRO A 598 5.51 -20.40 6.04
N LYS A 599 5.22 -21.58 5.46
CA LYS A 599 6.13 -22.72 5.39
C LYS A 599 6.98 -22.77 4.13
N HIS A 600 6.58 -22.04 3.09
CA HIS A 600 7.23 -22.08 1.77
C HIS A 600 7.52 -20.66 1.32
N SER A 601 8.73 -20.44 0.80
CA SER A 601 9.02 -19.17 0.13
C SER A 601 8.22 -19.08 -1.17
N TRP A 602 7.72 -17.89 -1.47
CA TRP A 602 7.15 -17.52 -2.76
C TRP A 602 8.04 -16.51 -3.51
N GLU A 603 9.33 -16.50 -3.16
CA GLU A 603 10.35 -15.66 -3.75
C GLU A 603 10.43 -15.86 -5.27
N VAL A 604 10.50 -14.72 -5.96
CA VAL A 604 10.80 -14.60 -7.37
C VAL A 604 12.29 -14.33 -7.51
N SER A 605 12.97 -15.05 -8.41
CA SER A 605 14.39 -14.95 -8.74
C SER A 605 14.61 -14.69 -10.23
N THR A 606 15.71 -14.04 -10.57
CA THR A 606 16.10 -13.83 -11.98
C THR A 606 16.49 -15.16 -12.63
N SER A 607 15.85 -15.51 -13.73
CA SER A 607 16.14 -16.73 -14.49
C SER A 607 17.23 -16.50 -15.55
N TRP A 608 17.13 -15.42 -16.31
CA TRP A 608 18.15 -14.99 -17.28
C TRP A 608 17.95 -13.52 -17.67
N THR A 609 19.04 -12.93 -18.18
CA THR A 609 19.07 -11.56 -18.70
C THR A 609 19.72 -11.54 -20.08
N ARG A 610 19.17 -10.75 -21.01
CA ARG A 610 19.74 -10.54 -22.35
C ARG A 610 19.75 -9.06 -22.70
N GLN A 611 20.90 -8.60 -23.16
CA GLN A 611 21.07 -7.25 -23.68
C GLN A 611 21.12 -7.25 -25.22
N ALA A 612 20.62 -6.18 -25.83
CA ALA A 612 20.76 -5.93 -27.26
C ALA A 612 20.68 -4.44 -27.56
N THR A 613 21.33 -4.00 -28.64
CA THR A 613 21.08 -2.67 -29.22
C THR A 613 19.84 -2.72 -30.09
N ILE A 614 18.90 -1.79 -29.90
CA ILE A 614 17.66 -1.69 -30.69
C ILE A 614 17.67 -0.50 -31.65
N LEU A 615 18.45 0.54 -31.36
CA LEU A 615 18.80 1.58 -32.31
C LEU A 615 20.27 1.97 -32.14
N SER A 616 20.99 2.11 -33.25
CA SER A 616 22.42 2.44 -33.26
C SER A 616 22.68 3.75 -34.00
N SER A 617 23.56 4.58 -33.45
CA SER A 617 23.99 5.86 -34.05
C SER A 617 22.83 6.77 -34.43
N VAL A 618 21.83 6.88 -33.53
CA VAL A 618 20.71 7.82 -33.67
C VAL A 618 21.26 9.25 -33.66
N PRO A 619 21.02 10.07 -34.69
CA PRO A 619 21.59 11.42 -34.76
C PRO A 619 21.12 12.34 -33.61
N ALA A 620 21.96 13.32 -33.26
CA ALA A 620 21.71 14.25 -32.14
C ALA A 620 20.44 15.10 -32.27
N ASN A 621 19.92 15.28 -33.49
CA ASN A 621 18.69 16.05 -33.77
C ASN A 621 17.40 15.22 -33.62
N PHE A 622 17.50 13.95 -33.24
CA PHE A 622 16.34 13.12 -32.92
C PHE A 622 15.90 13.35 -31.48
N MET A 623 14.58 13.32 -31.29
CA MET A 623 13.92 13.46 -30.01
C MET A 623 13.98 12.10 -29.31
N VAL A 624 15.11 11.80 -28.66
CA VAL A 624 15.36 10.50 -28.00
C VAL A 624 14.29 10.21 -26.95
N ASN A 625 13.92 11.23 -26.14
CA ASN A 625 12.82 11.15 -25.18
C ASN A 625 11.47 10.83 -25.85
N LEU A 626 11.33 11.06 -27.16
CA LEU A 626 10.15 10.70 -27.93
C LEU A 626 10.15 9.30 -28.57
N THR A 627 11.11 8.46 -28.20
CA THR A 627 11.20 7.11 -28.74
C THR A 627 10.08 6.21 -28.21
N ARG A 628 9.53 5.35 -29.08
CA ARG A 628 8.49 4.37 -28.73
C ARG A 628 8.95 2.97 -28.98
N PHE A 629 8.49 2.05 -28.13
CA PHE A 629 8.82 0.63 -28.20
C PHE A 629 7.54 -0.18 -28.32
N ILE A 630 7.49 -1.09 -29.28
CA ILE A 630 6.33 -1.93 -29.56
C ILE A 630 6.79 -3.36 -29.78
N THR A 631 6.07 -4.33 -29.23
CA THR A 631 6.27 -5.75 -29.49
C THR A 631 5.19 -6.26 -30.43
N GLY A 632 5.54 -7.19 -31.32
CA GLY A 632 4.52 -7.78 -32.19
C GLY A 632 5.09 -8.61 -33.32
N HIS A 633 4.20 -9.09 -34.19
CA HIS A 633 4.53 -9.88 -35.37
C HIS A 633 4.68 -8.98 -36.60
N PHE A 634 5.80 -8.25 -36.70
CA PHE A 634 6.03 -7.30 -37.79
C PHE A 634 6.66 -7.94 -39.02
N ILE A 635 7.49 -8.98 -38.84
CA ILE A 635 8.17 -9.66 -39.95
C ILE A 635 7.82 -11.16 -39.95
N ALA A 636 8.27 -11.89 -38.93
CA ALA A 636 8.17 -13.35 -38.88
C ALA A 636 7.92 -13.92 -37.47
N GLY A 637 8.04 -13.14 -36.39
CA GLY A 637 7.73 -13.60 -35.04
C GLY A 637 8.29 -12.75 -33.88
N GLY A 638 7.39 -12.14 -33.08
CA GLY A 638 7.69 -11.62 -31.73
C GLY A 638 8.82 -10.58 -31.68
N GLU A 639 8.92 -9.74 -32.69
CA GLU A 639 9.94 -8.70 -32.79
C GLU A 639 9.66 -7.54 -31.81
N ILE A 640 10.72 -6.79 -31.50
CA ILE A 640 10.63 -5.51 -30.79
C ILE A 640 11.01 -4.41 -31.77
N VAL A 641 10.16 -3.40 -31.91
CA VAL A 641 10.39 -2.25 -32.78
C VAL A 641 10.58 -1.00 -31.94
N ALA A 642 11.62 -0.23 -32.25
CA ALA A 642 11.84 1.11 -31.72
C ALA A 642 11.59 2.16 -32.81
N VAL A 643 10.86 3.22 -32.47
CA VAL A 643 10.54 4.33 -33.38
C VAL A 643 11.00 5.62 -32.74
N SER A 644 12.01 6.28 -33.31
CA SER A 644 12.50 7.58 -32.85
C SER A 644 12.26 8.64 -33.93
N GLN A 645 11.89 9.86 -33.52
CA GLN A 645 11.41 10.90 -34.42
C GLN A 645 12.29 12.15 -34.35
N SER A 646 12.46 12.85 -35.45
CA SER A 646 12.92 14.25 -35.54
C SER A 646 11.88 15.07 -36.31
N GLU A 647 12.10 16.37 -36.49
CA GLU A 647 11.15 17.28 -37.16
C GLU A 647 10.65 16.78 -38.53
N ASN A 648 11.50 16.10 -39.30
CA ASN A 648 11.22 15.67 -40.67
C ASN A 648 11.67 14.23 -41.00
N GLN A 649 12.08 13.45 -40.00
CA GLN A 649 12.52 12.07 -40.20
C GLN A 649 12.07 11.16 -39.07
N VAL A 650 11.89 9.88 -39.38
CA VAL A 650 11.72 8.81 -38.41
C VAL A 650 12.80 7.75 -38.62
N ILE A 651 13.34 7.25 -37.53
CA ILE A 651 14.21 6.07 -37.52
C ILE A 651 13.42 4.93 -36.89
N VAL A 652 13.35 3.82 -37.61
CA VAL A 652 12.69 2.60 -37.17
C VAL A 652 13.74 1.50 -37.07
N GLY A 653 13.85 0.91 -35.89
CA GLY A 653 14.72 -0.24 -35.61
C GLY A 653 13.89 -1.45 -35.29
N VAL A 654 14.02 -2.53 -36.07
CA VAL A 654 13.32 -3.80 -35.85
C VAL A 654 14.33 -4.84 -35.36
N LEU A 655 14.13 -5.31 -34.14
CA LEU A 655 14.96 -6.33 -33.52
C LEU A 655 14.23 -7.69 -33.52
N GLY A 656 14.68 -8.57 -34.43
CA GLY A 656 14.33 -9.99 -34.45
C GLY A 656 15.54 -10.86 -34.14
N LYS A 657 15.96 -11.69 -35.11
CA LYS A 657 17.26 -12.41 -35.03
C LYS A 657 18.46 -11.48 -35.15
N SER A 658 18.29 -10.39 -35.89
CA SER A 658 19.26 -9.32 -36.11
C SER A 658 18.52 -7.99 -36.08
N LEU A 659 19.26 -6.90 -35.81
CA LEU A 659 18.73 -5.55 -35.92
C LEU A 659 18.70 -5.09 -37.38
N VAL A 660 17.57 -4.53 -37.80
CA VAL A 660 17.41 -3.84 -39.08
C VAL A 660 16.93 -2.42 -38.79
N GLN A 661 17.66 -1.42 -39.28
CA GLN A 661 17.38 -0.01 -39.02
C GLN A 661 17.14 0.74 -40.33
N THR A 662 16.03 1.46 -40.42
CA THR A 662 15.66 2.26 -41.60
C THR A 662 15.36 3.70 -41.18
N THR A 663 15.87 4.67 -41.95
CA THR A 663 15.51 6.09 -41.80
C THR A 663 14.56 6.49 -42.91
N LEU A 664 13.43 7.09 -42.55
CA LEU A 664 12.37 7.51 -43.47
C LEU A 664 12.14 9.00 -43.32
N SER A 665 11.79 9.68 -44.41
CA SER A 665 11.34 11.07 -44.37
C SER A 665 9.91 11.15 -43.88
N LEU A 666 9.64 11.98 -42.88
CA LEU A 666 8.29 12.27 -42.39
C LEU A 666 7.78 13.59 -42.97
N PRO A 667 6.49 13.67 -43.37
CA PRO A 667 5.92 14.93 -43.84
C PRO A 667 5.86 16.01 -42.76
N LYS A 668 5.50 15.64 -41.52
CA LYS A 668 5.35 16.52 -40.35
C LYS A 668 5.54 15.71 -39.06
N ALA A 669 6.27 16.23 -38.07
CA ALA A 669 6.50 15.59 -36.77
C ALA A 669 6.29 16.60 -35.61
N PRO A 670 6.12 16.14 -34.35
CA PRO A 670 6.09 14.75 -33.88
C PRO A 670 4.70 14.10 -34.08
N TYR A 671 4.68 12.78 -34.27
CA TYR A 671 3.47 11.99 -34.11
C TYR A 671 3.34 11.60 -32.64
N GLY A 672 2.30 12.11 -31.97
CA GLY A 672 2.06 11.94 -30.53
C GLY A 672 1.70 10.51 -30.12
N PHE A 673 1.21 9.70 -31.06
CA PHE A 673 0.82 8.31 -30.86
C PHE A 673 1.57 7.41 -31.84
N VAL A 674 2.13 6.31 -31.32
CA VAL A 674 2.80 5.27 -32.10
C VAL A 674 2.25 3.93 -31.60
N LYS A 675 1.50 3.23 -32.44
CA LYS A 675 0.72 2.03 -32.06
C LYS A 675 0.99 0.91 -33.05
N SER A 676 0.89 -0.35 -32.62
CA SER A 676 0.77 -1.48 -33.54
C SER A 676 -0.57 -1.42 -34.27
N PHE A 677 -0.61 -1.84 -35.52
CA PHE A 677 -1.82 -1.84 -36.33
C PHE A 677 -1.88 -3.07 -37.24
N GLN A 678 -2.91 -3.88 -37.10
CA GLN A 678 -3.21 -5.00 -37.98
C GLN A 678 -4.16 -4.57 -39.09
N GLY A 679 -3.68 -4.53 -40.34
CA GLY A 679 -4.51 -4.22 -41.50
C GLY A 679 -5.40 -5.37 -41.98
N ALA A 680 -6.34 -5.06 -42.87
CA ALA A 680 -7.24 -6.06 -43.44
C ALA A 680 -6.48 -7.11 -44.27
N GLY A 681 -6.71 -8.39 -43.98
CA GLY A 681 -6.15 -9.52 -44.76
C GLY A 681 -4.64 -9.74 -44.58
N THR A 682 -3.99 -9.07 -43.63
CA THR A 682 -2.59 -9.31 -43.26
C THR A 682 -2.49 -9.99 -41.90
N SER A 683 -1.54 -10.92 -41.79
CA SER A 683 -1.13 -11.50 -40.50
C SER A 683 0.07 -10.75 -39.89
N LYS A 684 0.70 -9.84 -40.64
CA LYS A 684 1.78 -8.98 -40.18
C LYS A 684 1.22 -7.67 -39.64
N LEU A 685 1.79 -7.21 -38.55
CA LEU A 685 1.52 -5.90 -37.98
C LEU A 685 2.30 -4.82 -38.74
N SER A 686 1.69 -3.64 -38.82
CA SER A 686 2.26 -2.37 -39.23
C SER A 686 2.38 -1.46 -38.00
N ILE A 687 3.02 -0.30 -38.16
CA ILE A 687 2.98 0.77 -37.14
C ILE A 687 2.08 1.88 -37.63
N LEU A 688 1.10 2.27 -36.81
CA LEU A 688 0.32 3.48 -37.00
C LEU A 688 0.98 4.63 -36.23
N LEU A 689 1.31 5.69 -36.93
CA LEU A 689 1.67 6.98 -36.38
C LEU A 689 0.43 7.87 -36.43
N ALA A 690 0.04 8.45 -35.30
CA ALA A 690 -1.06 9.42 -35.26
C ALA A 690 -0.65 10.69 -34.50
N ARG A 691 -1.25 11.81 -34.89
CA ARG A 691 -1.18 13.07 -34.16
C ARG A 691 -2.48 13.82 -34.37
N ALA A 692 -3.02 14.36 -33.29
CA ALA A 692 -4.17 15.25 -33.26
C ALA A 692 -3.72 16.67 -32.90
N GLY A 693 -4.49 17.68 -33.29
CA GLY A 693 -4.29 19.01 -32.76
C GLY A 693 -5.33 20.05 -33.23
N PRO A 694 -5.43 21.17 -32.50
CA PRO A 694 -6.35 22.24 -32.85
C PRO A 694 -5.93 23.02 -34.11
N LYS A 695 -6.88 23.59 -34.84
CA LYS A 695 -6.69 24.59 -35.93
C LYS A 695 -7.63 25.77 -35.69
N GLU A 696 -7.35 26.91 -36.32
CA GLU A 696 -8.13 28.17 -36.19
C GLU A 696 -9.64 28.03 -36.46
N ASP A 697 -10.09 27.05 -37.28
CA ASP A 697 -11.51 26.85 -37.65
C ASP A 697 -11.98 25.35 -37.65
N SER A 698 -11.16 24.39 -37.20
CA SER A 698 -11.46 22.93 -37.18
C SER A 698 -10.34 22.17 -36.44
N GLU A 699 -10.42 20.86 -36.24
CA GLU A 699 -9.25 20.08 -35.80
C GLU A 699 -8.81 19.06 -36.86
N TRP A 700 -7.58 18.58 -36.76
CA TRP A 700 -7.00 17.60 -37.69
C TRP A 700 -6.39 16.41 -36.93
N VAL A 701 -6.50 15.22 -37.49
CA VAL A 701 -5.71 14.03 -37.11
C VAL A 701 -5.00 13.53 -38.35
N ASN A 702 -3.68 13.49 -38.29
CA ASN A 702 -2.89 12.89 -39.34
C ASN A 702 -2.53 11.47 -38.93
N LEU A 703 -2.85 10.51 -39.80
CA LEU A 703 -2.44 9.13 -39.66
C LEU A 703 -1.33 8.84 -40.68
N ALA A 704 -0.31 8.10 -40.29
CA ALA A 704 0.67 7.55 -41.21
C ALA A 704 0.94 6.11 -40.82
N LYS A 705 1.21 5.26 -41.82
CA LYS A 705 1.43 3.84 -41.59
C LYS A 705 2.84 3.47 -42.02
N ILE A 706 3.51 2.66 -41.23
CA ILE A 706 4.81 2.07 -41.57
C ILE A 706 4.61 0.56 -41.75
N ASP A 707 4.86 0.09 -42.96
CA ASP A 707 4.82 -1.34 -43.31
C ASP A 707 6.25 -1.91 -43.36
N PHE A 708 6.37 -3.23 -43.19
CA PHE A 708 7.66 -3.93 -43.17
C PHE A 708 7.75 -4.98 -44.28
N ASP A 709 8.90 -5.04 -44.96
CA ASP A 709 9.21 -6.14 -45.86
C ASP A 709 9.71 -7.40 -45.10
N ASP A 710 9.93 -8.50 -45.81
CA ASP A 710 10.42 -9.76 -45.22
C ASP A 710 11.83 -9.64 -44.63
N ALA A 711 12.59 -8.61 -45.03
CA ALA A 711 13.91 -8.32 -44.50
C ALA A 711 13.86 -7.36 -43.29
N GLY A 712 12.69 -6.82 -42.94
CA GLY A 712 12.50 -5.85 -41.86
C GLY A 712 12.77 -4.40 -42.23
N ASN A 713 12.94 -4.06 -43.51
CA ASN A 713 13.04 -2.67 -43.92
C ASN A 713 11.67 -2.00 -43.78
N ALA A 714 11.66 -0.85 -43.11
CA ALA A 714 10.46 -0.07 -42.90
C ALA A 714 10.15 0.76 -44.16
N ASN A 715 8.88 0.86 -44.54
CA ASN A 715 8.43 1.70 -45.64
C ASN A 715 7.28 2.58 -45.17
N LEU A 716 7.42 3.89 -45.34
CA LEU A 716 6.37 4.84 -44.96
C LEU A 716 5.29 4.89 -46.05
N VAL A 717 4.05 4.67 -45.63
CA VAL A 717 2.84 4.88 -46.42
C VAL A 717 2.05 5.99 -45.74
N THR A 718 2.00 7.16 -46.35
CA THR A 718 1.33 8.35 -45.79
C THR A 718 -0.07 8.52 -46.37
N ALA A 719 -1.07 8.77 -45.52
CA ALA A 719 -2.40 9.19 -45.93
C ALA A 719 -2.86 10.33 -45.01
N ASP A 720 -3.08 11.52 -45.56
CA ASP A 720 -3.58 12.66 -44.77
C ASP A 720 -5.12 12.62 -44.74
N PHE A 721 -5.72 12.84 -43.57
CA PHE A 721 -7.17 12.87 -43.37
C PHE A 721 -7.60 14.22 -42.80
N ASP A 722 -8.54 14.89 -43.46
CA ASP A 722 -9.27 15.98 -42.83
C ASP A 722 -10.37 15.37 -41.97
N LEU A 723 -10.39 15.72 -40.68
CA LEU A 723 -11.51 15.39 -39.81
C LEU A 723 -12.57 16.48 -39.91
N GLU A 724 -13.80 16.07 -40.19
CA GLU A 724 -14.97 16.92 -39.99
C GLU A 724 -15.42 16.83 -38.52
N LEU A 725 -14.54 17.18 -37.57
CA LEU A 725 -14.87 17.25 -36.14
C LEU A 725 -14.73 18.68 -35.61
N GLU A 726 -15.83 19.25 -35.09
CA GLU A 726 -15.84 20.52 -34.36
C GLU A 726 -15.62 20.24 -32.86
N ALA A 727 -14.58 20.82 -32.22
CA ALA A 727 -14.45 21.02 -30.76
C ALA A 727 -13.08 21.64 -30.38
N GLU A 728 -12.91 22.07 -29.12
CA GLU A 728 -11.81 22.94 -28.65
C GLU A 728 -10.65 22.21 -27.89
N GLN A 729 -10.69 20.88 -27.70
CA GLN A 729 -9.74 20.10 -26.87
C GLN A 729 -8.98 18.99 -27.61
N ASP A 730 -7.80 18.58 -27.09
CA ASP A 730 -6.96 17.50 -27.64
C ASP A 730 -7.67 16.14 -27.70
N ALA A 731 -7.36 15.34 -28.73
CA ALA A 731 -7.99 14.06 -29.00
C ALA A 731 -7.09 12.86 -28.65
N SER A 732 -7.70 11.82 -28.10
CA SER A 732 -7.05 10.53 -27.85
C SER A 732 -7.14 9.66 -29.10
N VAL A 733 -6.05 8.99 -29.50
CA VAL A 733 -6.06 8.03 -30.61
C VAL A 733 -5.71 6.64 -30.11
N LEU A 734 -6.64 5.71 -30.27
CA LEU A 734 -6.53 4.29 -29.90
C LEU A 734 -6.52 3.39 -31.13
N VAL A 735 -6.04 2.16 -30.99
CA VAL A 735 -6.07 1.15 -32.07
C VAL A 735 -6.62 -0.17 -31.57
N GLY A 736 -7.58 -0.73 -32.30
CA GLY A 736 -8.14 -2.05 -32.02
C GLY A 736 -9.30 -2.44 -32.94
N ASP A 737 -9.78 -3.68 -32.84
CA ASP A 737 -10.87 -4.23 -33.65
C ASP A 737 -12.26 -3.84 -33.10
N VAL A 738 -12.55 -2.54 -33.08
CA VAL A 738 -13.84 -2.01 -32.61
C VAL A 738 -15.01 -2.55 -33.44
N MET A 739 -14.81 -2.71 -34.75
CA MET A 739 -15.84 -3.17 -35.67
C MET A 739 -16.07 -4.70 -35.62
N GLY A 740 -15.16 -5.45 -34.98
CA GLY A 740 -15.18 -6.92 -34.96
C GLY A 740 -15.03 -7.52 -36.35
N TRP A 741 -14.16 -6.94 -37.17
CA TRP A 741 -13.82 -7.36 -38.53
C TRP A 741 -12.62 -8.32 -38.57
N GLY A 742 -11.94 -8.55 -37.44
CA GLY A 742 -10.75 -9.38 -37.32
C GLY A 742 -9.45 -8.64 -37.67
N TYR A 743 -9.49 -7.32 -37.72
CA TYR A 743 -8.34 -6.44 -37.95
C TYR A 743 -8.61 -5.07 -37.32
N ASP A 744 -7.58 -4.25 -37.15
CA ASP A 744 -7.67 -3.05 -36.34
C ASP A 744 -8.29 -1.85 -37.09
N GLN A 745 -8.85 -0.93 -36.31
CA GLN A 745 -9.24 0.42 -36.71
C GLN A 745 -8.52 1.43 -35.81
N ALA A 746 -8.25 2.62 -36.36
CA ALA A 746 -7.82 3.77 -35.58
C ALA A 746 -9.05 4.52 -35.06
N VAL A 747 -9.08 4.79 -33.76
CA VAL A 747 -10.23 5.33 -33.04
C VAL A 747 -9.84 6.67 -32.43
N ALA A 748 -10.33 7.76 -33.00
CA ALA A 748 -10.12 9.11 -32.49
C ALA A 748 -11.26 9.47 -31.54
N VAL A 749 -10.95 9.64 -30.26
CA VAL A 749 -11.90 9.94 -29.18
C VAL A 749 -11.69 11.38 -28.72
N LYS A 750 -12.75 12.18 -28.72
CA LYS A 750 -12.68 13.61 -28.43
C LYS A 750 -13.79 14.06 -27.46
N PRO A 751 -13.45 14.75 -26.37
CA PRO A 751 -14.43 15.47 -25.55
C PRO A 751 -14.99 16.69 -26.30
N THR A 752 -16.29 16.95 -26.18
CA THR A 752 -16.93 18.16 -26.73
C THR A 752 -17.13 19.23 -25.65
N SER A 753 -17.37 20.48 -26.06
CA SER A 753 -17.47 21.64 -25.15
C SER A 753 -18.71 21.61 -24.25
N ASP A 754 -19.70 20.80 -24.59
CA ASP A 754 -20.92 20.50 -23.82
C ASP A 754 -20.79 19.23 -22.96
N GLU A 755 -19.55 18.80 -22.68
CA GLU A 755 -19.21 17.59 -21.93
C GLU A 755 -19.65 16.26 -22.58
N GLY A 756 -20.02 16.27 -23.87
CA GLY A 756 -20.21 15.07 -24.66
C GLY A 756 -18.90 14.42 -25.14
N THR A 757 -19.01 13.33 -25.89
CA THR A 757 -17.89 12.64 -26.53
C THR A 757 -18.23 12.30 -27.97
N THR A 758 -17.32 12.65 -28.88
CA THR A 758 -17.36 12.25 -30.29
C THR A 758 -16.25 11.27 -30.57
N VAL A 759 -16.57 10.17 -31.27
CA VAL A 759 -15.63 9.12 -31.65
C VAL A 759 -15.68 8.91 -33.16
N ALA A 760 -14.56 9.11 -33.83
CA ALA A 760 -14.42 8.82 -35.26
C ALA A 760 -13.55 7.57 -35.46
N ILE A 761 -14.04 6.63 -36.27
CA ILE A 761 -13.37 5.34 -36.52
C ILE A 761 -12.85 5.29 -37.94
N TYR A 762 -11.57 5.01 -38.09
CA TYR A 762 -10.87 4.91 -39.37
C TYR A 762 -10.38 3.48 -39.59
N GLY A 763 -10.79 2.88 -40.71
CA GLY A 763 -10.45 1.50 -41.04
C GLY A 763 -10.11 1.32 -42.51
N GLN A 764 -9.44 0.22 -42.84
CA GLN A 764 -9.24 -0.21 -44.22
C GLN A 764 -10.48 -0.97 -44.70
N GLN A 765 -11.03 -0.56 -45.84
CA GLN A 765 -12.06 -1.35 -46.53
C GLN A 765 -11.43 -2.54 -47.25
N SER A 766 -12.14 -3.66 -47.30
CA SER A 766 -11.67 -4.88 -47.95
C SER A 766 -11.23 -4.61 -49.40
N GLY A 767 -9.96 -4.89 -49.71
CA GLY A 767 -9.39 -4.72 -51.05
C GLY A 767 -8.83 -3.32 -51.38
N SER A 768 -8.90 -2.35 -50.46
CA SER A 768 -8.24 -1.05 -50.58
C SER A 768 -7.12 -0.90 -49.53
N PRO A 769 -5.94 -0.35 -49.90
CA PRO A 769 -4.91 -0.02 -48.92
C PRO A 769 -5.24 1.25 -48.12
N ASP A 770 -6.19 2.06 -48.61
CA ASP A 770 -6.54 3.36 -48.04
C ASP A 770 -7.35 3.19 -46.75
N MET A 771 -6.99 3.94 -45.72
CA MET A 771 -7.84 4.11 -44.55
C MET A 771 -8.93 5.14 -44.87
N VAL A 772 -10.15 4.92 -44.42
CA VAL A 772 -11.27 5.87 -44.57
C VAL A 772 -12.03 5.93 -43.25
N CYS A 773 -12.79 7.00 -43.04
CA CYS A 773 -13.78 7.03 -41.95
C CYS A 773 -14.82 5.95 -42.23
N VAL A 774 -14.95 4.99 -41.32
CA VAL A 774 -15.87 3.84 -41.43
C VAL A 774 -17.01 3.89 -40.43
N GLY A 775 -16.98 4.83 -39.47
CA GLY A 775 -18.06 5.04 -38.52
C GLY A 775 -17.83 6.29 -37.66
N LEU A 776 -18.93 6.89 -37.20
CA LEU A 776 -18.93 8.07 -36.35
C LEU A 776 -19.94 7.86 -35.23
N HIS A 777 -19.49 8.04 -33.99
CA HIS A 777 -20.32 8.00 -32.80
C HIS A 777 -20.31 9.36 -32.12
N GLN A 778 -21.48 9.79 -31.65
CA GLN A 778 -21.61 10.99 -30.83
C GLN A 778 -22.52 10.65 -29.65
N CYS A 779 -22.09 11.04 -28.46
CA CYS A 779 -22.88 10.90 -27.25
C CYS A 779 -22.81 12.15 -26.40
N ASP A 780 -23.98 12.64 -25.99
CA ASP A 780 -24.07 13.68 -24.98
C ASP A 780 -24.06 13.03 -23.60
N THR A 781 -23.18 13.47 -22.71
CA THR A 781 -23.19 13.03 -21.31
C THR A 781 -23.59 14.19 -20.41
N ASN A 782 -24.90 14.31 -20.16
CA ASN A 782 -25.42 15.25 -19.17
C ASN A 782 -25.20 14.68 -17.77
N LEU A 783 -24.11 15.07 -17.11
CA LEU A 783 -23.88 14.83 -15.69
C LEU A 783 -23.99 16.13 -14.91
N ASP A 784 -24.62 16.08 -13.73
CA ASP A 784 -24.75 17.23 -12.84
C ASP A 784 -23.43 17.60 -12.14
N THR A 785 -22.44 16.69 -12.14
CA THR A 785 -21.13 16.86 -11.52
C THR A 785 -20.15 17.53 -12.50
N ALA A 786 -19.26 18.38 -12.02
CA ALA A 786 -18.27 19.05 -12.88
C ALA A 786 -17.02 18.18 -13.08
N ILE A 787 -16.47 18.14 -14.30
CA ILE A 787 -15.20 17.46 -14.58
C ILE A 787 -14.02 18.13 -13.83
N VAL A 788 -13.20 17.30 -13.17
CA VAL A 788 -11.99 17.70 -12.44
C VAL A 788 -10.73 17.28 -13.16
N SER A 789 -10.72 16.11 -13.79
CA SER A 789 -9.64 15.67 -14.66
C SER A 789 -10.07 14.42 -15.44
N PRO A 790 -9.89 14.38 -16.77
CA PRO A 790 -9.86 13.13 -17.52
C PRO A 790 -8.70 12.26 -16.99
N LEU A 791 -8.90 10.94 -16.90
CA LEU A 791 -7.86 10.04 -16.40
C LEU A 791 -7.39 9.07 -17.48
N LEU A 792 -8.32 8.31 -18.08
CA LEU A 792 -8.02 7.21 -18.99
C LEU A 792 -9.06 7.14 -20.11
N THR A 793 -8.61 6.82 -21.31
CA THR A 793 -9.46 6.32 -22.40
C THR A 793 -8.88 4.99 -22.88
N ALA A 794 -9.68 3.92 -22.92
CA ALA A 794 -9.21 2.59 -23.25
C ALA A 794 -10.21 1.77 -24.09
N LEU A 795 -9.69 0.90 -24.95
CA LEU A 795 -10.45 -0.14 -25.64
C LEU A 795 -10.42 -1.44 -24.84
N VAL A 796 -11.60 -2.05 -24.71
CA VAL A 796 -11.77 -3.34 -24.03
C VAL A 796 -12.56 -4.33 -24.87
N PRO A 797 -12.36 -5.64 -24.69
CA PRO A 797 -13.23 -6.64 -25.29
C PRO A 797 -14.71 -6.39 -24.94
N SER A 798 -15.57 -6.43 -25.96
CA SER A 798 -17.01 -6.38 -25.76
C SER A 798 -17.49 -7.58 -24.95
N LEU A 799 -18.50 -7.38 -24.10
CA LEU A 799 -19.11 -8.48 -23.37
C LEU A 799 -19.88 -9.41 -24.34
N SER A 800 -20.05 -10.67 -23.94
CA SER A 800 -20.83 -11.65 -24.73
C SER A 800 -22.29 -11.23 -24.99
N SER A 801 -22.82 -10.35 -24.16
CA SER A 801 -24.15 -9.74 -24.24
C SER A 801 -24.23 -8.48 -25.09
N SER A 802 -23.08 -7.92 -25.52
CA SER A 802 -23.03 -6.74 -26.39
C SER A 802 -23.74 -7.00 -27.72
N PRO A 803 -24.38 -5.99 -28.36
CA PRO A 803 -24.91 -6.12 -29.71
C PRO A 803 -23.88 -6.64 -30.74
N LYS A 804 -22.59 -6.34 -30.52
CA LYS A 804 -21.48 -6.85 -31.33
C LYS A 804 -20.38 -7.47 -30.44
N PRO A 805 -20.54 -8.73 -29.99
CA PRO A 805 -19.60 -9.39 -29.05
C PRO A 805 -18.19 -9.62 -29.61
N THR A 806 -18.03 -9.57 -30.93
CA THR A 806 -16.74 -9.73 -31.59
C THR A 806 -15.98 -8.41 -31.73
N GLY A 807 -16.61 -7.28 -31.39
CA GLY A 807 -15.98 -5.95 -31.43
C GLY A 807 -15.32 -5.60 -30.11
N GLN A 808 -15.08 -4.29 -29.93
CA GLN A 808 -14.52 -3.73 -28.71
C GLN A 808 -15.34 -2.55 -28.25
N ASP A 809 -15.49 -2.43 -26.92
CA ASP A 809 -16.12 -1.30 -26.29
C ASP A 809 -15.08 -0.24 -25.94
N LEU A 810 -15.55 1.00 -25.77
CA LEU A 810 -14.75 2.13 -25.34
C LEU A 810 -15.10 2.48 -23.89
N ILE A 811 -14.09 2.57 -23.03
CA ILE A 811 -14.23 3.02 -21.64
C ILE A 811 -13.45 4.33 -21.47
N GLN A 812 -14.12 5.35 -20.93
CA GLN A 812 -13.50 6.57 -20.43
C GLN A 812 -13.69 6.65 -18.91
N ILE A 813 -12.60 7.00 -18.22
CA ILE A 813 -12.57 7.20 -16.78
C ILE A 813 -12.20 8.66 -16.52
N SER A 814 -12.98 9.34 -15.69
CA SER A 814 -12.71 10.72 -15.28
C SER A 814 -12.98 10.93 -13.80
N ARG A 815 -12.31 11.91 -13.21
CA ARG A 815 -12.64 12.41 -11.87
C ARG A 815 -13.60 13.59 -12.01
N ARG A 816 -14.67 13.58 -11.22
CA ARG A 816 -15.69 14.62 -11.19
C ARG A 816 -15.92 15.12 -9.76
N LYS A 817 -16.61 16.26 -9.60
CA LYS A 817 -16.96 16.83 -8.29
C LYS A 817 -18.36 17.41 -8.24
N ASP A 818 -19.04 17.22 -7.12
CA ASP A 818 -20.16 18.06 -6.66
C ASP A 818 -19.82 18.66 -5.29
N LYS A 819 -19.67 19.98 -5.25
CA LYS A 819 -19.23 20.74 -4.06
C LYS A 819 -17.89 20.21 -3.51
N LYS A 820 -17.94 19.42 -2.42
CA LYS A 820 -16.78 18.83 -1.74
C LYS A 820 -16.65 17.33 -1.98
N ARG A 821 -17.65 16.70 -2.61
CA ARG A 821 -17.62 15.28 -2.92
C ARG A 821 -16.99 15.10 -4.28
N HIS A 822 -16.09 14.14 -4.35
CA HIS A 822 -15.43 13.69 -5.56
C HIS A 822 -16.02 12.35 -5.99
N TYR A 823 -16.06 12.13 -7.29
CA TYR A 823 -16.56 10.91 -7.89
C TYR A 823 -15.60 10.43 -8.98
N ILE A 824 -15.56 9.12 -9.19
CA ILE A 824 -15.00 8.51 -10.38
C ILE A 824 -16.15 8.18 -11.32
N ALA A 825 -16.16 8.78 -12.49
CA ALA A 825 -17.15 8.53 -13.52
C ALA A 825 -16.60 7.55 -14.55
N PHE A 826 -17.36 6.48 -14.79
CA PHE A 826 -17.11 5.48 -15.82
C PHE A 826 -18.11 5.68 -16.96
N HIS A 827 -17.61 6.03 -18.13
CA HIS A 827 -18.40 6.17 -19.35
C HIS A 827 -18.08 4.99 -20.25
N THR A 828 -19.06 4.13 -20.48
CA THR A 828 -18.89 2.91 -21.29
C THR A 828 -19.73 3.00 -22.55
N HIS A 829 -19.07 3.03 -23.71
CA HIS A 829 -19.71 3.01 -25.02
C HIS A 829 -19.60 1.58 -25.59
N VAL A 830 -20.74 0.94 -25.84
CA VAL A 830 -20.81 -0.48 -26.19
C VAL A 830 -20.81 -0.66 -27.71
N ALA A 831 -20.09 -1.66 -28.23
CA ALA A 831 -20.10 -1.97 -29.65
C ALA A 831 -21.52 -2.28 -30.17
N SER A 832 -22.01 -1.49 -31.14
CA SER A 832 -23.41 -1.52 -31.58
C SER A 832 -23.67 -2.54 -32.69
N GLY A 833 -22.65 -2.85 -33.48
CA GLY A 833 -22.76 -3.61 -34.72
C GLY A 833 -23.36 -2.84 -35.90
N ASP A 834 -23.78 -1.57 -35.70
CA ASP A 834 -24.11 -0.66 -36.79
C ASP A 834 -22.82 -0.08 -37.40
N GLN A 835 -22.76 0.01 -38.73
CA GLN A 835 -21.59 0.59 -39.39
C GLN A 835 -21.61 2.12 -39.34
N SER A 836 -22.77 2.77 -39.36
CA SER A 836 -22.83 4.23 -39.28
C SER A 836 -22.42 4.76 -37.91
N ASP A 837 -22.94 4.13 -36.86
CA ASP A 837 -22.65 4.45 -35.47
C ASP A 837 -22.12 3.20 -34.75
N PRO A 838 -20.81 2.91 -34.83
CA PRO A 838 -20.21 1.63 -34.41
C PRO A 838 -20.19 1.39 -32.90
N LEU A 839 -20.47 2.44 -32.13
CA LEU A 839 -20.70 2.39 -30.70
C LEU A 839 -22.14 2.82 -30.45
N CYS A 840 -22.81 2.26 -29.46
CA CYS A 840 -24.15 2.71 -29.05
C CYS A 840 -24.18 2.81 -27.52
N ASN A 841 -25.16 3.56 -27.00
CA ASN A 841 -25.44 3.67 -25.56
C ASN A 841 -24.20 3.99 -24.69
N CYS A 842 -24.04 5.25 -24.26
CA CYS A 842 -23.12 5.55 -23.18
C CYS A 842 -23.78 5.23 -21.84
N ALA A 843 -23.37 4.12 -21.22
CA ALA A 843 -23.70 3.86 -19.82
C ALA A 843 -22.76 4.67 -18.95
N VAL A 844 -23.34 5.52 -18.10
CA VAL A 844 -22.59 6.38 -17.18
C VAL A 844 -22.84 5.92 -15.75
N SER A 845 -21.76 5.72 -15.01
CA SER A 845 -21.80 5.36 -13.60
C SER A 845 -20.87 6.27 -12.82
N GLU A 846 -21.36 6.84 -11.70
CA GLU A 846 -20.54 7.65 -10.80
C GLU A 846 -20.37 6.92 -9.46
N VAL A 847 -19.11 6.65 -9.11
CA VAL A 847 -18.75 6.05 -7.82
C VAL A 847 -18.15 7.13 -6.94
N GLU A 848 -18.68 7.33 -5.73
CA GLU A 848 -18.08 8.28 -4.78
C GLU A 848 -16.62 7.88 -4.51
N ASP A 849 -15.73 8.88 -4.55
CA ASP A 849 -14.32 8.74 -4.21
C ASP A 849 -14.12 9.21 -2.76
N PRO A 850 -14.16 8.33 -1.76
CA PRO A 850 -14.08 8.73 -0.35
C PRO A 850 -12.72 9.32 0.01
N LEU A 851 -11.63 8.88 -0.64
CA LEU A 851 -10.28 9.38 -0.38
C LEU A 851 -10.14 10.81 -0.93
N ALA A 852 -10.48 11.02 -2.20
CA ALA A 852 -10.43 12.36 -2.79
C ALA A 852 -11.45 13.33 -2.16
N SER A 853 -12.62 12.85 -1.75
CA SER A 853 -13.61 13.66 -1.02
C SER A 853 -13.12 14.13 0.35
N ARG A 854 -12.23 13.35 0.98
CA ARG A 854 -11.65 13.66 2.28
C ARG A 854 -10.48 14.64 2.16
N SER A 855 -9.57 14.39 1.22
CA SER A 855 -8.45 15.28 0.93
C SER A 855 -7.95 15.11 -0.52
N ALA A 856 -8.48 15.93 -1.42
CA ALA A 856 -8.14 15.87 -2.84
C ALA A 856 -6.69 16.26 -3.10
N GLU A 857 -6.15 17.17 -2.30
CA GLU A 857 -4.77 17.67 -2.35
C GLU A 857 -3.72 16.60 -1.98
N HIS A 858 -4.13 15.55 -1.26
CA HIS A 858 -3.27 14.46 -0.83
C HIS A 858 -3.54 13.14 -1.58
N PHE A 859 -4.36 13.18 -2.64
CA PHE A 859 -4.73 12.01 -3.45
C PHE A 859 -4.34 12.17 -4.92
N PHE A 860 -3.66 11.16 -5.48
CA PHE A 860 -3.23 11.17 -6.88
C PHE A 860 -3.33 9.79 -7.54
N SER A 861 -3.86 9.74 -8.75
CA SER A 861 -3.96 8.52 -9.56
C SER A 861 -2.67 8.27 -10.32
N ILE A 862 -2.11 7.06 -10.26
CA ILE A 862 -0.83 6.73 -10.89
C ILE A 862 -1.04 5.89 -12.14
N LYS A 863 -1.80 4.79 -12.03
CA LYS A 863 -1.99 3.85 -13.14
C LYS A 863 -3.30 3.09 -13.03
N TRP A 864 -3.91 2.81 -14.18
CA TRP A 864 -5.11 2.00 -14.31
C TRP A 864 -4.84 0.74 -15.13
N MET A 865 -5.38 -0.39 -14.69
CA MET A 865 -5.21 -1.69 -15.34
C MET A 865 -6.53 -2.48 -15.31
N PRO A 866 -6.88 -3.23 -16.36
CA PRO A 866 -7.99 -4.17 -16.28
C PRO A 866 -7.61 -5.32 -15.32
N VAL A 867 -8.61 -5.84 -14.63
CA VAL A 867 -8.44 -6.99 -13.72
C VAL A 867 -9.64 -7.92 -13.81
N ARG A 868 -9.47 -9.14 -13.29
CA ARG A 868 -10.55 -10.11 -13.15
C ARG A 868 -10.94 -10.26 -11.70
N VAL A 869 -12.23 -10.11 -11.45
CA VAL A 869 -12.87 -10.40 -10.16
C VAL A 869 -13.90 -11.49 -10.40
N LEU A 870 -13.94 -12.48 -9.51
CA LEU A 870 -14.89 -13.57 -9.56
C LEU A 870 -16.33 -13.02 -9.64
N GLU A 871 -17.15 -13.60 -10.53
CA GLU A 871 -18.56 -13.24 -10.74
C GLU A 871 -18.83 -11.80 -11.23
N GLN A 872 -17.79 -11.03 -11.58
CA GLN A 872 -17.94 -9.67 -12.12
C GLN A 872 -17.80 -9.66 -13.65
N ALA A 873 -18.55 -8.77 -14.30
CA ALA A 873 -18.52 -8.58 -15.75
C ALA A 873 -17.24 -7.86 -16.19
N ARG A 874 -16.89 -6.80 -15.46
CA ARG A 874 -15.70 -5.97 -15.68
C ARG A 874 -15.13 -5.54 -14.35
N ALA A 875 -13.80 -5.39 -14.32
CA ALA A 875 -13.14 -4.76 -13.19
C ALA A 875 -11.88 -4.03 -13.64
N VAL A 876 -11.56 -2.96 -12.93
CA VAL A 876 -10.35 -2.17 -13.13
C VAL A 876 -9.68 -1.92 -11.79
N LEU A 877 -8.36 -1.98 -11.78
CA LEU A 877 -7.53 -1.64 -10.64
C LEU A 877 -6.89 -0.28 -10.88
N GLU A 878 -7.01 0.61 -9.90
CA GLU A 878 -6.27 1.85 -9.79
C GLU A 878 -5.11 1.67 -8.81
N VAL A 879 -3.90 1.97 -9.26
CA VAL A 879 -2.74 2.25 -8.42
C VAL A 879 -2.73 3.76 -8.17
N PHE A 880 -2.63 4.17 -6.91
CA PHE A 880 -2.69 5.58 -6.51
C PHE A 880 -1.69 5.91 -5.39
N SER A 881 -1.56 7.20 -5.09
CA SER A 881 -0.84 7.73 -3.93
C SER A 881 -1.82 8.42 -2.99
N TRP A 882 -1.72 8.10 -1.69
CA TRP A 882 -2.45 8.75 -0.61
C TRP A 882 -1.46 9.26 0.44
N TYR A 883 -1.41 10.58 0.65
CA TYR A 883 -0.39 11.28 1.45
C TYR A 883 1.05 10.81 1.15
N GLY A 884 1.34 10.46 -0.11
CA GLY A 884 2.66 10.01 -0.54
C GLY A 884 2.98 8.54 -0.31
N VAL A 885 2.01 7.74 0.12
CA VAL A 885 2.11 6.28 0.27
C VAL A 885 1.35 5.60 -0.87
N LEU A 886 1.90 4.52 -1.41
CA LEU A 886 1.29 3.75 -2.50
C LEU A 886 0.04 3.02 -2.00
N GLY A 887 -1.03 3.04 -2.79
CA GLY A 887 -2.27 2.32 -2.52
C GLY A 887 -2.87 1.70 -3.78
N VAL A 888 -3.83 0.80 -3.60
CA VAL A 888 -4.63 0.21 -4.68
C VAL A 888 -6.11 0.17 -4.35
N ARG A 889 -6.95 0.29 -5.37
CA ARG A 889 -8.38 0.00 -5.26
C ARG A 889 -8.92 -0.60 -6.54
N VAL A 890 -9.98 -1.39 -6.41
CA VAL A 890 -10.64 -2.06 -7.51
C VAL A 890 -12.06 -1.52 -7.62
N PHE A 891 -12.42 -1.15 -8.84
CA PHE A 891 -13.80 -0.88 -9.23
C PHE A 891 -14.29 -2.04 -10.08
N ALA A 892 -15.49 -2.52 -9.81
CA ALA A 892 -16.09 -3.63 -10.54
C ALA A 892 -17.52 -3.31 -10.94
N CYS A 893 -17.97 -3.99 -12.00
CA CYS A 893 -19.31 -3.90 -12.55
C CYS A 893 -19.88 -5.32 -12.64
N SER A 894 -21.08 -5.51 -12.10
CA SER A 894 -21.84 -6.76 -12.12
C SER A 894 -22.49 -7.01 -13.49
N HIS A 895 -22.93 -8.26 -13.68
CA HIS A 895 -23.90 -8.59 -14.71
C HIS A 895 -25.32 -8.35 -14.18
N THR A 896 -26.19 -7.75 -14.98
CA THR A 896 -27.63 -7.80 -14.74
C THR A 896 -28.21 -9.16 -15.17
N GLU A 897 -29.44 -9.49 -14.75
CA GLU A 897 -30.12 -10.75 -15.10
C GLU A 897 -30.30 -10.95 -16.62
N ASP A 898 -30.33 -9.87 -17.41
CA ASP A 898 -30.42 -9.90 -18.88
C ASP A 898 -29.05 -9.86 -19.59
N GLY A 899 -27.96 -9.79 -18.81
CA GLY A 899 -26.58 -9.78 -19.30
C GLY A 899 -26.05 -8.38 -19.66
N SER A 900 -26.83 -7.31 -19.55
CA SER A 900 -26.34 -5.94 -19.72
C SER A 900 -25.34 -5.51 -18.64
N ILE A 901 -24.60 -4.41 -18.91
CA ILE A 901 -23.63 -3.81 -17.99
C ILE A 901 -24.40 -3.09 -16.88
N ASP A 902 -24.08 -3.41 -15.63
CA ASP A 902 -24.66 -2.82 -14.42
C ASP A 902 -23.88 -1.59 -13.92
N GLU A 903 -24.31 -0.99 -12.81
CA GLU A 903 -23.63 0.11 -12.14
C GLU A 903 -22.22 -0.28 -11.67
N TRP A 904 -21.22 0.58 -11.89
CA TRP A 904 -19.88 0.40 -11.33
C TRP A 904 -19.91 0.68 -9.83
N THR A 905 -19.15 -0.09 -9.06
CA THR A 905 -19.01 0.10 -7.61
C THR A 905 -17.56 0.01 -7.17
N LEU A 906 -17.24 0.59 -6.01
CA LEU A 906 -15.96 0.38 -5.34
C LEU A 906 -15.97 -1.02 -4.72
N HIS A 907 -15.29 -1.97 -5.36
CA HIS A 907 -15.26 -3.38 -4.95
C HIS A 907 -14.36 -3.61 -3.73
N GLY A 908 -13.22 -2.92 -3.66
CA GLY A 908 -12.31 -3.01 -2.53
C GLY A 908 -11.14 -2.03 -2.63
N GLN A 909 -10.46 -1.76 -1.52
CA GLN A 909 -9.32 -0.85 -1.47
C GLN A 909 -8.35 -1.12 -0.32
N PHE A 910 -7.07 -0.94 -0.61
CA PHE A 910 -5.97 -0.88 0.35
C PHE A 910 -5.21 0.44 0.15
N PRO A 911 -5.51 1.48 0.95
CA PRO A 911 -4.90 2.79 0.79
C PRO A 911 -3.39 2.83 1.06
N HIS A 912 -2.85 1.85 1.79
CA HIS A 912 -1.43 1.74 2.07
C HIS A 912 -0.93 0.33 1.71
N LEU A 913 -0.02 0.23 0.75
CA LEU A 913 0.69 -0.99 0.38
C LEU A 913 2.07 -1.07 1.03
N GLY A 914 2.21 -0.62 2.27
CA GLY A 914 3.52 -0.48 2.89
C GLY A 914 4.18 0.83 2.52
N GLN A 915 5.12 1.25 3.35
CA GLN A 915 6.05 2.34 3.06
C GLN A 915 7.03 1.92 1.96
N THR A 916 6.55 1.66 0.75
CA THR A 916 7.37 1.58 -0.45
C THR A 916 7.22 2.88 -1.23
N SER A 917 8.31 3.41 -1.81
CA SER A 917 8.27 4.69 -2.55
C SER A 917 7.25 4.62 -3.67
N ILE A 918 6.43 5.65 -3.80
CA ILE A 918 5.57 5.86 -4.97
C ILE A 918 6.39 6.13 -6.25
N GLY A 919 7.68 6.46 -6.10
CA GLY A 919 8.60 6.72 -7.18
C GLY A 919 9.01 5.45 -7.88
N ALA A 920 8.40 5.18 -9.04
CA ALA A 920 8.73 4.05 -9.87
C ALA A 920 9.24 4.50 -11.25
N GLY A 921 10.54 4.28 -11.50
CA GLY A 921 11.23 4.31 -12.79
C GLY A 921 11.22 5.64 -13.55
N LEU A 922 12.36 6.01 -14.12
CA LEU A 922 12.41 7.00 -15.18
C LEU A 922 11.72 6.44 -16.45
N GLY A 923 10.65 7.07 -16.87
CA GLY A 923 10.11 6.96 -18.22
C GLY A 923 10.48 8.21 -19.02
N CYS A 924 10.53 8.10 -20.34
CA CYS A 924 10.81 9.20 -21.26
C CYS A 924 9.70 10.27 -21.32
N TYR A 925 8.78 10.23 -20.35
CA TYR A 925 7.70 11.16 -20.07
C TYR A 925 7.52 11.29 -18.57
N GLY A 926 7.10 12.46 -18.11
CA GLY A 926 6.46 12.67 -16.80
C GLY A 926 5.13 11.92 -16.63
N ASP A 927 5.02 10.71 -17.17
CA ASP A 927 3.94 9.75 -16.98
C ASP A 927 4.34 8.86 -15.79
N TRP A 928 3.80 9.20 -14.63
CA TRP A 928 4.19 8.67 -13.33
C TRP A 928 3.88 7.17 -13.16
N GLY A 929 3.34 6.50 -14.20
CA GLY A 929 3.02 5.07 -14.24
C GLY A 929 4.01 4.17 -14.98
N HIS A 930 5.07 4.69 -15.61
CA HIS A 930 5.96 3.85 -16.45
C HIS A 930 6.74 2.79 -15.67
N GLY A 931 7.14 3.07 -14.43
CA GLY A 931 7.78 2.07 -13.57
C GLY A 931 6.80 1.02 -13.02
N PHE A 932 5.50 1.14 -13.29
CA PHE A 932 4.50 0.15 -12.91
C PHE A 932 4.12 -0.69 -14.14
N VAL A 933 4.69 -1.88 -14.28
CA VAL A 933 4.46 -2.78 -15.41
C VAL A 933 3.41 -3.83 -15.03
N THR A 934 2.46 -4.10 -15.92
CA THR A 934 1.48 -5.18 -15.75
C THR A 934 2.19 -6.52 -15.65
N TRP A 935 1.79 -7.36 -14.71
CA TRP A 935 2.44 -8.67 -14.55
C TRP A 935 1.76 -9.74 -15.41
N ALA A 936 0.42 -9.82 -15.35
CA ALA A 936 -0.37 -10.75 -16.16
C ALA A 936 -0.77 -10.13 -17.51
N GLU A 937 -0.83 -10.95 -18.56
CA GLU A 937 -1.25 -10.53 -19.92
C GLU A 937 -2.69 -10.04 -19.95
N GLU A 938 -3.55 -10.71 -19.19
CA GLU A 938 -4.94 -10.34 -18.95
C GLU A 938 -5.12 -9.01 -18.23
N ASN A 939 -4.04 -8.44 -17.68
CA ASN A 939 -4.05 -7.10 -17.09
C ASN A 939 -3.62 -6.02 -18.10
N GLU A 940 -3.53 -6.33 -19.40
CA GLU A 940 -3.25 -5.36 -20.45
C GLU A 940 -4.55 -4.90 -21.13
N TRP A 941 -4.67 -3.59 -21.34
CA TRP A 941 -5.71 -3.03 -22.21
C TRP A 941 -5.45 -3.45 -23.65
N THR A 942 -6.49 -3.51 -24.50
CA THR A 942 -6.24 -3.66 -25.95
C THR A 942 -5.41 -2.49 -26.44
N ASP A 943 -5.88 -1.29 -26.14
CA ASP A 943 -5.10 -0.06 -26.23
C ASP A 943 -5.66 0.94 -25.23
N ALA A 944 -4.80 1.82 -24.72
CA ALA A 944 -5.19 2.86 -23.80
C ALA A 944 -4.28 4.08 -23.92
N ASN A 945 -4.84 5.24 -23.59
CA ASN A 945 -4.09 6.48 -23.38
C ASN A 945 -4.48 7.05 -22.03
N THR A 946 -3.49 7.60 -21.33
CA THR A 946 -3.65 8.33 -20.07
C THR A 946 -3.58 9.82 -20.36
N PHE A 947 -4.47 10.61 -19.78
CA PHE A 947 -4.44 12.06 -19.93
C PHE A 947 -3.34 12.69 -19.10
N LYS A 948 -2.64 13.66 -19.66
CA LYS A 948 -1.52 14.37 -19.01
C LYS A 948 -1.86 15.84 -18.89
N PRO A 949 -2.10 16.36 -17.67
CA PRO A 949 -2.29 17.79 -17.46
C PRO A 949 -1.08 18.60 -17.95
N VAL A 950 -1.32 19.71 -18.65
CA VAL A 950 -0.26 20.65 -19.06
C VAL A 950 0.17 21.49 -17.86
N GLU A 951 -0.80 21.93 -17.06
CA GLU A 951 -0.58 22.79 -15.91
C GLU A 951 -1.04 22.14 -14.60
N LYS A 952 -0.38 22.56 -13.53
CA LYS A 952 -0.60 22.10 -12.16
C LYS A 952 -1.94 22.56 -11.58
N ASP A 953 -2.35 23.79 -11.91
CA ASP A 953 -3.54 24.43 -11.33
C ASP A 953 -4.81 24.22 -12.18
N ASP A 954 -4.69 23.63 -13.37
CA ASP A 954 -5.80 23.32 -14.27
C ASP A 954 -5.71 21.88 -14.82
N LEU A 955 -6.20 20.94 -14.00
CA LEU A 955 -6.16 19.50 -14.28
C LEU A 955 -7.10 19.04 -15.41
N ASN A 956 -7.89 19.97 -15.96
CA ASN A 956 -8.79 19.73 -17.09
C ASN A 956 -8.12 20.01 -18.44
N LEU A 957 -6.99 20.72 -18.46
CA LEU A 957 -6.25 21.05 -19.68
C LEU A 957 -4.97 20.22 -19.77
N GLY A 958 -4.78 19.54 -20.90
CA GLY A 958 -3.78 18.48 -21.02
C GLY A 958 -3.69 17.93 -22.43
N SER A 959 -2.90 16.86 -22.57
CA SER A 959 -2.77 16.09 -23.81
C SER A 959 -2.92 14.58 -23.57
N TRP A 960 -3.43 13.86 -24.56
CA TRP A 960 -3.53 12.38 -24.52
C TRP A 960 -2.29 11.68 -25.08
N GLY A 961 -1.49 12.39 -25.88
CA GLY A 961 -0.27 11.90 -26.51
C GLY A 961 0.94 12.77 -26.19
N MET A 962 2.02 12.53 -26.93
CA MET A 962 3.19 13.40 -26.84
C MET A 962 2.97 14.71 -27.57
N VAL A 963 3.54 15.77 -27.01
CA VAL A 963 3.67 17.07 -27.65
C VAL A 963 5.14 17.47 -27.78
N TRP A 964 5.44 18.48 -28.59
CA TRP A 964 6.84 18.91 -28.82
C TRP A 964 7.51 19.37 -27.53
N GLU A 965 6.74 20.01 -26.66
CA GLU A 965 7.13 20.51 -25.34
C GLU A 965 7.62 19.39 -24.41
N ASP A 966 7.24 18.12 -24.66
CA ASP A 966 7.74 16.98 -23.89
C ASP A 966 9.22 16.69 -24.12
N CYS A 967 9.83 17.18 -25.22
CA CYS A 967 11.26 16.98 -25.49
C CYS A 967 12.15 17.66 -24.47
N ASP A 968 11.73 18.83 -23.99
CA ASP A 968 12.44 19.65 -23.01
C ASP A 968 12.00 19.33 -21.58
N ARG A 969 11.01 18.44 -21.39
CA ARG A 969 10.54 18.06 -20.06
C ARG A 969 11.66 17.30 -19.34
N GLN A 970 12.08 17.86 -18.21
CA GLN A 970 13.07 17.21 -17.36
C GLN A 970 12.52 15.87 -16.88
N SER A 971 13.31 14.81 -17.03
CA SER A 971 13.03 13.52 -16.41
C SER A 971 13.00 13.70 -14.90
N VAL A 972 11.81 13.63 -14.32
CA VAL A 972 11.62 13.75 -12.88
C VAL A 972 11.80 12.36 -12.28
N ARG A 973 12.77 12.20 -11.37
CA ARG A 973 12.92 10.95 -10.62
C ARG A 973 11.70 10.78 -9.73
N GLY A 974 11.21 9.55 -9.59
CA GLY A 974 9.95 9.28 -8.90
C GLY A 974 9.85 9.76 -7.45
N TRP A 975 10.97 10.09 -6.79
CA TRP A 975 11.01 10.67 -5.44
C TRP A 975 11.08 12.20 -5.39
N ASP A 976 11.20 12.91 -6.53
CA ASP A 976 11.23 14.38 -6.58
C ASP A 976 9.82 14.96 -6.63
N VAL A 977 9.10 14.68 -5.55
CA VAL A 977 7.72 15.01 -5.30
C VAL A 977 7.44 16.51 -5.28
N GLU A 978 8.42 17.34 -4.89
CA GLU A 978 8.22 18.80 -4.89
C GLU A 978 8.06 19.35 -6.32
N SER A 979 8.50 18.59 -7.34
CA SER A 979 8.27 18.88 -8.76
C SER A 979 6.95 18.32 -9.32
N ARG A 980 6.10 17.70 -8.48
CA ARG A 980 4.74 17.27 -8.85
C ARG A 980 3.94 18.44 -9.44
N PRO A 981 3.09 18.18 -10.44
CA PRO A 981 1.98 19.05 -10.81
C PRO A 981 0.87 19.17 -9.74
N LEU A 982 1.13 18.96 -8.44
CA LEU A 982 0.08 18.93 -7.39
C LEU A 982 0.29 20.01 -6.32
N ARG A 983 -0.57 21.02 -6.36
CA ARG A 983 -0.91 22.01 -5.33
C ARG A 983 -2.38 22.30 -5.52
#